data_AF-A0AAD8B4K0-F1
#
_entry.id   AF-A0AAD8B4K0-F1
#
_cell.length_a   1.000
_cell.length_b   1.000
_cell.length_c   1.000
_cell.angle_alpha   90.00
_cell.angle_beta   90.00
_cell.angle_gamma   90.00
#
_symmetry.space_group_name_H-M   'P 1'
#
loop_
_entity.id
_entity.type
_entity.pdbx_description
1 polymer ?
#
loop_
_entity_poly.entity_id
_entity_poly.type
_entity_poly.pdbx_seq_one_letter_code
_entity_poly.pdbx_strand_id
1 'polypeptide(L)'
;KLLVEPLQKDAVLMPSPNELRFKIILKHKKLPEWVDDNEWRYAVSSEDSGTLEPDLSSSVKNGILYLEDQNEGTWHPHFFVLSGSKLFYAEETPTEQDDDEDDEGSVEGRPVDELHYSEKWFHGRLEGGRKRAEELLRQYSYLGDGTFLVRESDTFVGDFSLSFWRQGRVNHCRIKSRQDRGQVKYYLIDAVTFDSLYHLIVHYRQFPLRSSDFTQVLKEPVPQPQSHEGKPWYHKEMSRGEAEELLKRIPKDGAFLVRHSVQDQQSYAISFRAEGKIKHCRIKLEGRLFLIGNAQFESLCELVQYYEHTPLYKKMKLRQPVNHQLVEMTNMTPDDTGIYGAPDLYINPNDFTTKPPDESDIYDSGIYHQPNDFVSKLRVKALHDYSANRSDELSFCKDAIITNVSKQDGGWWRGDYGSKKQLWFPANYVEEIDTQAENPAESNPLGVLQQGAIDVQGCIIDVLQPRGNRFLFRIAPIKNSPTIEIAVDSEEDMKDWIEKISISSSTALQRTTGQKQLERTMRIAREFSDLIVYCRAVPFNPDEIPGPYYEMSSFPETKVEKWVNKHRAKQFIAYHRKQLSRVYPKGQRVDSSNYDPVPIWNCGSQMLALNYQTPDKAMQLNQGRFLMNGRSGYVLQPSVMRSDLYSPYEKKFLSALNVEPLTLTINIMGARHLVKQGRGVASPYVEIEIVGMECDNQKYKTAPHVDNGLNPIWSDSCVFDILCPELALIRFAVMDEDIFGDPNFLGQATYPVPCIKSGYRAVQLCNGYSEKLELASLLVYVEMRNPKEGEESDIYASIQELKEESDKLAAELETLEIRGDREHANVVKKELQETQERLLAKHQERQLRKCGSRHQVKYIRQSNA
;
A
#
# COMPACT_ATOMS: atom_id res chain seq x y z
N LYS A 1 16.08 3.01 38.78
CA LYS A 1 16.44 2.10 39.90
C LYS A 1 15.69 0.79 39.72
N LEU A 2 16.35 -0.35 39.84
CA LEU A 2 15.69 -1.66 39.74
C LEU A 2 14.73 -1.88 40.92
N LEU A 3 13.55 -2.46 40.69
CA LEU A 3 12.61 -2.86 41.74
C LEU A 3 12.86 -4.32 42.11
N VAL A 4 13.26 -4.56 43.36
CA VAL A 4 13.69 -5.88 43.86
C VAL A 4 12.85 -6.38 45.04
N GLU A 5 11.98 -5.54 45.60
CA GLU A 5 11.02 -5.92 46.64
C GLU A 5 9.64 -5.30 46.34
N PRO A 6 8.54 -5.92 46.83
CA PRO A 6 7.20 -5.31 46.75
C PRO A 6 7.18 -3.96 47.46
N LEU A 7 6.45 -2.98 46.91
CA LEU A 7 6.29 -1.68 47.57
C LEU A 7 5.50 -1.78 48.88
N GLN A 8 4.55 -2.71 48.94
CA GLN A 8 3.74 -3.05 50.11
C GLN A 8 3.58 -4.58 50.16
N LYS A 9 3.91 -5.20 51.30
CA LYS A 9 3.92 -6.67 51.44
C LYS A 9 2.52 -7.27 51.52
N ASP A 10 1.55 -6.48 51.98
CA ASP A 10 0.14 -6.80 52.19
C ASP A 10 -0.78 -6.29 51.07
N ALA A 11 -0.20 -5.74 49.99
CA ALA A 11 -0.98 -5.28 48.85
C ALA A 11 -1.75 -6.44 48.19
N VAL A 12 -2.99 -6.15 47.81
CA VAL A 12 -3.87 -7.06 47.06
C VAL A 12 -4.02 -6.68 45.59
N LEU A 13 -3.40 -5.58 45.17
CA LEU A 13 -3.45 -5.00 43.83
C LEU A 13 -2.05 -4.58 43.38
N MET A 14 -1.89 -4.47 42.05
CA MET A 14 -0.68 -3.88 41.46
C MET A 14 -0.53 -2.41 41.87
N PRO A 15 0.70 -1.94 42.15
CA PRO A 15 0.94 -0.52 42.40
C PRO A 15 0.61 0.33 41.19
N SER A 16 0.23 1.58 41.44
CA SER A 16 -0.03 2.57 40.40
C SER A 16 1.27 3.00 39.68
N PRO A 17 1.18 3.50 38.43
CA PRO A 17 2.33 4.09 37.75
C PRO A 17 3.01 5.22 38.54
N ASN A 18 2.26 5.96 39.36
CA ASN A 18 2.81 7.01 40.22
C ASN A 18 3.70 6.46 41.33
N GLU A 19 3.30 5.34 41.96
CA GLU A 19 4.11 4.65 42.97
C GLU A 19 5.36 3.99 42.37
N LEU A 20 5.30 3.64 41.08
CA LEU A 20 6.38 3.02 40.32
C LEU A 20 7.30 4.01 39.59
N ARG A 21 7.18 5.32 39.83
CA ARG A 21 8.03 6.34 39.18
C ARG A 21 9.53 6.03 39.39
N PHE A 22 10.29 6.12 38.31
CA PHE A 22 11.74 5.84 38.26
C PHE A 22 12.16 4.40 38.62
N LYS A 23 11.21 3.45 38.61
CA LYS A 23 11.45 2.03 38.81
C LYS A 23 11.53 1.28 37.49
N ILE A 24 12.34 0.23 37.46
CA ILE A 24 12.39 -0.76 36.38
C ILE A 24 11.90 -2.08 36.98
N ILE A 25 10.91 -2.70 36.34
CA ILE A 25 10.34 -3.99 36.73
C ILE A 25 10.86 -5.05 35.77
N LEU A 26 11.31 -6.19 36.31
CA LEU A 26 11.67 -7.34 35.50
C LEU A 26 10.47 -8.27 35.32
N LYS A 27 10.21 -8.68 34.08
CA LYS A 27 9.24 -9.72 33.72
C LYS A 27 10.01 -10.99 33.40
N HIS A 28 9.82 -12.03 34.20
CA HIS A 28 10.36 -13.36 33.90
C HIS A 28 9.54 -14.45 34.60
N LYS A 29 9.81 -15.70 34.25
CA LYS A 29 9.38 -16.86 35.07
C LYS A 29 10.09 -16.81 36.43
N LYS A 30 9.39 -17.14 37.51
CA LYS A 30 9.90 -17.13 38.89
C LYS A 30 9.92 -18.56 39.46
N LEU A 31 10.92 -18.90 40.28
CA LEU A 31 10.97 -20.15 41.03
C LEU A 31 9.91 -20.16 42.16
N PRO A 32 9.27 -21.30 42.47
CA PRO A 32 8.35 -21.41 43.61
C PRO A 32 9.08 -21.22 44.95
N GLU A 33 8.43 -20.57 45.92
CA GLU A 33 9.02 -20.19 47.22
C GLU A 33 9.30 -21.40 48.16
N TRP A 34 8.78 -22.59 47.84
CA TRP A 34 8.75 -23.78 48.72
C TRP A 34 9.79 -24.86 48.37
N VAL A 35 10.61 -24.65 47.34
CA VAL A 35 11.47 -25.73 46.82
C VAL A 35 12.89 -25.60 47.36
N ASP A 36 13.17 -26.36 48.42
CA ASP A 36 14.52 -26.75 48.81
C ASP A 36 15.14 -27.63 47.70
N ASP A 37 16.46 -27.55 47.55
CA ASP A 37 17.26 -27.80 46.33
C ASP A 37 17.16 -29.19 45.61
N ASN A 38 16.13 -30.05 45.79
CA ASN A 38 16.09 -31.37 45.13
C ASN A 38 14.74 -31.98 44.70
N GLU A 39 13.56 -31.35 44.86
CA GLU A 39 12.27 -31.99 44.52
C GLU A 39 11.40 -31.23 43.48
N TRP A 40 11.97 -30.82 42.35
CA TRP A 40 11.26 -30.03 41.33
C TRP A 40 10.35 -30.84 40.36
N ARG A 41 10.14 -32.15 40.55
CA ARG A 41 9.66 -33.04 39.46
C ARG A 41 8.17 -32.99 39.09
N TYR A 42 7.29 -32.23 39.75
CA TYR A 42 5.84 -32.47 39.59
C TYR A 42 4.93 -31.25 39.35
N ALA A 43 5.44 -30.06 39.02
CA ALA A 43 4.59 -28.86 38.89
C ALA A 43 4.61 -28.16 37.51
N VAL A 44 4.78 -28.90 36.41
CA VAL A 44 4.55 -28.36 35.06
C VAL A 44 3.44 -29.17 34.42
N SER A 45 2.20 -28.66 34.47
CA SER A 45 1.13 -29.22 33.64
C SER A 45 1.52 -29.02 32.18
N SER A 46 1.64 -30.15 31.48
CA SER A 46 2.12 -30.27 30.12
C SER A 46 1.03 -29.97 29.08
N GLU A 47 0.21 -28.95 29.29
CA GLU A 47 -0.93 -28.67 28.39
C GLU A 47 -0.67 -27.57 27.35
N ASP A 48 0.46 -26.84 27.43
CA ASP A 48 0.87 -25.89 26.39
C ASP A 48 1.62 -26.56 25.20
N SER A 49 1.56 -27.90 25.09
CA SER A 49 2.04 -28.65 23.91
C SER A 49 0.99 -28.81 22.80
N GLY A 50 -0.10 -28.05 22.85
CA GLY A 50 -1.05 -27.93 21.75
C GLY A 50 -0.49 -27.04 20.65
N THR A 51 -0.02 -27.68 19.56
CA THR A 51 0.31 -27.06 18.27
C THR A 51 1.13 -25.77 18.34
N LEU A 52 2.44 -25.93 18.61
CA LEU A 52 3.42 -24.93 18.17
C LEU A 52 3.32 -24.84 16.64
N GLU A 53 2.77 -23.73 16.14
CA GLU A 53 2.86 -23.44 14.71
C GLU A 53 4.34 -23.32 14.34
N PRO A 54 4.77 -23.88 13.19
CA PRO A 54 6.17 -23.82 12.80
C PRO A 54 6.55 -22.37 12.50
N ASP A 55 7.32 -21.76 13.38
CA ASP A 55 7.95 -20.45 13.20
C ASP A 55 9.48 -20.59 13.06
N LEU A 56 10.18 -19.46 12.82
CA LEU A 56 11.65 -19.44 12.72
C LEU A 56 12.35 -20.00 13.97
N SER A 57 11.76 -19.87 15.16
CA SER A 57 12.34 -20.37 16.41
C SER A 57 12.30 -21.89 16.52
N SER A 58 11.38 -22.52 15.78
CA SER A 58 11.27 -23.98 15.63
C SER A 58 12.09 -24.56 14.45
N SER A 59 12.75 -23.70 13.65
CA SER A 59 13.51 -24.13 12.46
C SER A 59 14.80 -24.87 12.83
N VAL A 60 15.18 -25.84 11.99
CA VAL A 60 16.43 -26.63 12.13
C VAL A 60 17.65 -25.78 11.81
N LYS A 61 17.54 -24.93 10.78
CA LYS A 61 18.55 -23.94 10.37
C LYS A 61 17.88 -22.86 9.52
N ASN A 62 18.37 -21.64 9.61
CA ASN A 62 18.00 -20.54 8.73
C ASN A 62 19.24 -19.72 8.36
N GLY A 63 19.16 -18.95 7.28
CA GLY A 63 20.27 -18.12 6.78
C GLY A 63 20.13 -17.77 5.30
N ILE A 64 21.03 -16.93 4.81
CA ILE A 64 21.04 -16.49 3.40
C ILE A 64 21.79 -17.52 2.55
N LEU A 65 21.14 -17.99 1.48
CA LEU A 65 21.77 -18.77 0.40
C LEU A 65 21.47 -18.10 -0.93
N TYR A 66 22.24 -18.43 -1.97
CA TYR A 66 22.07 -17.80 -3.28
C TYR A 66 21.52 -18.76 -4.31
N LEU A 67 20.60 -18.27 -5.13
CA LEU A 67 20.05 -18.96 -6.30
C LEU A 67 20.49 -18.23 -7.58
N GLU A 68 20.84 -18.99 -8.63
CA GLU A 68 21.26 -18.45 -9.93
C GLU A 68 20.04 -18.04 -10.76
N ASP A 69 20.01 -16.78 -11.24
CA ASP A 69 19.05 -16.37 -12.26
C ASP A 69 19.47 -16.98 -13.60
N GLN A 70 18.66 -17.92 -14.10
CA GLN A 70 18.95 -18.68 -15.32
C GLN A 70 19.06 -17.79 -16.59
N ASN A 71 18.60 -16.53 -16.54
CA ASN A 71 18.67 -15.60 -17.68
C ASN A 71 19.87 -14.63 -17.60
N GLU A 72 20.33 -14.28 -16.40
CA GLU A 72 21.40 -13.30 -16.19
C GLU A 72 22.74 -13.94 -15.79
N GLY A 73 22.72 -15.21 -15.37
CA GLY A 73 23.91 -15.91 -14.85
C GLY A 73 24.43 -15.32 -13.53
N THR A 74 23.62 -14.51 -12.86
CA THR A 74 23.92 -13.83 -11.59
C THR A 74 23.25 -14.54 -10.43
N TRP A 75 23.92 -14.54 -9.27
CA TRP A 75 23.45 -15.22 -8.07
C TRP A 75 22.78 -14.25 -7.10
N HIS A 76 21.49 -14.45 -6.81
CA HIS A 76 20.69 -13.57 -5.96
C HIS A 76 20.51 -14.14 -4.54
N PRO A 77 20.65 -13.33 -3.49
CA PRO A 77 20.47 -13.77 -2.11
C PRO A 77 18.99 -14.04 -1.81
N HIS A 78 18.75 -15.16 -1.15
CA HIS A 78 17.43 -15.57 -0.67
C HIS A 78 17.58 -16.03 0.79
N PHE A 79 16.59 -15.72 1.62
CA PHE A 79 16.54 -16.21 2.99
C PHE A 79 15.91 -17.60 3.03
N PHE A 80 16.69 -18.59 3.44
CA PHE A 80 16.29 -20.00 3.53
C PHE A 80 15.95 -20.42 4.97
N VAL A 81 14.93 -21.24 5.14
CA VAL A 81 14.49 -21.81 6.43
C VAL A 81 14.23 -23.30 6.29
N LEU A 82 15.03 -24.12 6.95
CA LEU A 82 14.83 -25.57 7.04
C LEU A 82 13.92 -25.87 8.24
N SER A 83 12.71 -26.36 8.01
CA SER A 83 11.78 -26.77 9.07
C SER A 83 11.13 -28.12 8.74
N GLY A 84 11.30 -29.08 9.65
CA GLY A 84 10.84 -30.46 9.43
C GLY A 84 11.50 -31.10 8.20
N SER A 85 10.70 -31.53 7.23
CA SER A 85 11.15 -32.11 5.96
C SER A 85 11.13 -31.12 4.79
N LYS A 86 10.97 -29.82 5.05
CA LYS A 86 10.86 -28.79 4.00
C LYS A 86 11.89 -27.69 4.20
N LEU A 87 12.44 -27.21 3.10
CA LEU A 87 13.34 -26.07 3.01
C LEU A 87 12.62 -24.93 2.27
N PHE A 88 12.18 -23.92 3.02
CA PHE A 88 11.46 -22.74 2.51
C PHE A 88 12.45 -21.65 2.10
N TYR A 89 12.13 -20.84 1.10
CA TYR A 89 12.94 -19.67 0.72
C TYR A 89 12.10 -18.46 0.26
N ALA A 90 12.67 -17.28 0.44
CA ALA A 90 12.12 -15.98 0.06
C ALA A 90 13.24 -15.07 -0.48
N GLU A 91 12.95 -14.23 -1.48
CA GLU A 91 13.87 -13.19 -1.95
C GLU A 91 14.23 -12.22 -0.80
N GLU A 92 15.52 -11.86 -0.71
CA GLU A 92 15.93 -10.75 0.15
C GLU A 92 15.36 -9.45 -0.42
N THR A 93 14.51 -8.77 0.33
CA THR A 93 14.19 -7.37 0.04
C THR A 93 15.47 -6.60 0.36
N PRO A 94 16.04 -5.81 -0.57
CA PRO A 94 17.17 -4.98 -0.22
C PRO A 94 16.75 -4.14 0.98
N THR A 95 17.49 -4.26 2.09
CA THR A 95 17.45 -3.23 3.13
C THR A 95 17.68 -1.93 2.42
N GLU A 96 16.69 -1.03 2.47
CA GLU A 96 16.85 0.37 2.13
C GLU A 96 18.03 0.84 2.97
N GLN A 97 19.23 0.86 2.37
CA GLN A 97 20.30 1.68 2.87
C GLN A 97 19.78 3.09 2.70
N ASP A 98 19.69 3.80 3.81
CA ASP A 98 19.53 5.23 3.90
C ASP A 98 20.58 5.88 2.97
N ASP A 99 20.23 6.07 1.70
CA ASP A 99 20.87 7.05 0.83
C ASP A 99 20.28 8.43 1.20
N ASP A 100 20.53 8.84 2.44
CA ASP A 100 20.55 10.25 2.82
C ASP A 100 21.82 10.87 2.20
N GLU A 101 21.83 11.02 0.88
CA GLU A 101 22.65 12.04 0.23
C GLU A 101 21.74 13.24 -0.06
N ASP A 102 21.91 14.25 0.77
CA ASP A 102 21.39 15.61 0.62
C ASP A 102 21.62 16.15 -0.81
N ASP A 103 20.63 16.02 -1.69
CA ASP A 103 20.53 16.85 -2.88
C ASP A 103 19.67 18.08 -2.52
N GLU A 104 20.29 19.03 -1.80
CA GLU A 104 19.77 20.37 -1.60
C GLU A 104 19.66 21.10 -2.96
N GLY A 105 18.55 20.88 -3.64
CA GLY A 105 18.15 21.59 -4.84
C GLY A 105 16.74 22.16 -4.70
N SER A 106 16.49 22.95 -3.66
CA SER A 106 15.25 23.72 -3.53
C SER A 106 15.18 24.75 -4.67
N VAL A 107 14.29 24.53 -5.63
CA VAL A 107 13.89 25.56 -6.60
C VAL A 107 12.48 26.03 -6.26
N GLU A 108 12.42 26.99 -5.34
CA GLU A 108 11.23 27.79 -5.09
C GLU A 108 10.88 28.65 -6.31
N GLY A 109 9.57 28.74 -6.60
CA GLY A 109 8.97 29.82 -7.37
C GLY A 109 9.38 29.89 -8.84
N ARG A 110 8.73 29.11 -9.73
CA ARG A 110 8.98 29.17 -11.18
C ARG A 110 8.71 30.58 -11.74
N PRO A 111 9.75 31.30 -12.22
CA PRO A 111 9.60 32.60 -12.86
C PRO A 111 9.28 32.44 -14.36
N VAL A 112 9.00 33.57 -15.01
CA VAL A 112 8.70 33.78 -16.45
C VAL A 112 9.82 33.30 -17.42
N ASP A 113 10.84 32.58 -16.93
CA ASP A 113 12.04 32.15 -17.66
C ASP A 113 11.84 30.90 -18.55
N GLU A 114 10.73 30.16 -18.41
CA GLU A 114 10.57 28.84 -19.06
C GLU A 114 9.95 28.83 -20.47
N LEU A 115 9.62 29.99 -21.07
CA LEU A 115 8.94 30.05 -22.39
C LEU A 115 9.70 29.36 -23.54
N HIS A 116 11.02 29.26 -23.44
CA HIS A 116 11.85 28.67 -24.49
C HIS A 116 11.91 27.14 -24.42
N TYR A 117 11.52 26.52 -23.29
CA TYR A 117 11.52 25.07 -23.13
C TYR A 117 10.37 24.38 -23.89
N SER A 118 9.34 25.09 -24.34
CA SER A 118 8.33 24.50 -25.24
C SER A 118 8.73 24.56 -26.72
N GLU A 119 9.84 25.23 -27.05
CA GLU A 119 10.14 25.64 -28.41
C GLU A 119 11.03 24.65 -29.18
N LYS A 120 10.65 24.39 -30.44
CA LYS A 120 11.36 23.42 -31.31
C LYS A 120 12.81 23.80 -31.60
N TRP A 121 13.15 25.09 -31.55
CA TRP A 121 14.52 25.57 -31.77
C TRP A 121 15.44 25.39 -30.56
N PHE A 122 14.92 25.12 -29.37
CA PHE A 122 15.73 24.95 -28.17
C PHE A 122 16.05 23.46 -27.95
N HIS A 123 17.32 23.10 -28.03
CA HIS A 123 17.82 21.72 -27.99
C HIS A 123 18.41 21.34 -26.62
N GLY A 124 18.25 22.19 -25.61
CA GLY A 124 18.77 21.95 -24.25
C GLY A 124 20.27 21.63 -24.24
N ARG A 125 20.67 20.65 -23.42
CA ARG A 125 22.02 20.11 -23.41
C ARG A 125 22.17 19.08 -24.54
N LEU A 126 22.90 19.47 -25.59
CA LEU A 126 23.10 18.63 -26.77
C LEU A 126 24.34 17.73 -26.60
N GLU A 127 24.17 16.40 -26.54
CA GLU A 127 25.29 15.45 -26.49
C GLU A 127 26.21 15.61 -27.71
N GLY A 128 27.51 15.77 -27.48
CA GLY A 128 28.50 16.14 -28.52
C GLY A 128 28.57 17.65 -28.83
N GLY A 129 27.75 18.46 -28.15
CA GLY A 129 27.88 19.91 -28.05
C GLY A 129 27.93 20.62 -29.40
N ARG A 130 28.95 21.48 -29.58
CA ARG A 130 29.18 22.21 -30.84
C ARG A 130 29.21 21.31 -32.08
N LYS A 131 29.88 20.16 -32.03
CA LYS A 131 30.02 19.27 -33.20
C LYS A 131 28.66 18.73 -33.63
N ARG A 132 27.85 18.29 -32.66
CA ARG A 132 26.50 17.78 -32.93
C ARG A 132 25.58 18.87 -33.51
N ALA A 133 25.68 20.10 -33.00
CA ALA A 133 24.96 21.24 -33.56
C ALA A 133 25.33 21.50 -35.04
N GLU A 134 26.62 21.35 -35.39
CA GLU A 134 27.09 21.51 -36.77
C GLU A 134 26.58 20.39 -37.69
N GLU A 135 26.53 19.14 -37.21
CA GLU A 135 25.97 18.01 -37.94
C GLU A 135 24.47 18.20 -38.23
N LEU A 136 23.69 18.57 -37.22
CA LEU A 136 22.25 18.82 -37.37
C LEU A 136 22.00 19.95 -38.37
N LEU A 137 22.71 21.07 -38.25
CA LEU A 137 22.55 22.17 -39.21
C LEU A 137 22.98 21.81 -40.64
N ARG A 138 23.96 20.92 -40.81
CA ARG A 138 24.32 20.37 -42.14
C ARG A 138 23.22 19.46 -42.69
N GLN A 139 22.66 18.58 -41.85
CA GLN A 139 21.58 17.67 -42.21
C GLN A 139 20.33 18.44 -42.67
N TYR A 140 20.01 19.54 -41.98
CA TYR A 140 18.86 20.40 -42.29
C TYR A 140 19.21 21.62 -43.16
N SER A 141 20.38 21.61 -43.83
CA SER A 141 20.84 22.72 -44.67
C SER A 141 19.93 23.04 -45.85
N TYR A 142 19.09 22.09 -46.27
CA TYR A 142 18.08 22.26 -47.32
C TYR A 142 16.99 23.29 -46.96
N LEU A 143 16.82 23.61 -45.66
CA LEU A 143 15.92 24.66 -45.19
C LEU A 143 16.46 26.09 -45.45
N GLY A 144 17.72 26.19 -45.89
CA GLY A 144 18.34 27.43 -46.37
C GLY A 144 18.93 28.32 -45.28
N ASP A 145 19.40 29.49 -45.70
CA ASP A 145 20.07 30.47 -44.83
C ASP A 145 19.10 31.03 -43.78
N GLY A 146 19.56 31.02 -42.52
CA GLY A 146 18.78 31.39 -41.33
C GLY A 146 18.23 30.20 -40.55
N THR A 147 18.42 28.97 -41.03
CA THR A 147 18.09 27.75 -40.28
C THR A 147 18.90 27.69 -39.00
N PHE A 148 18.30 27.43 -37.83
CA PHE A 148 19.00 27.61 -36.55
C PHE A 148 18.54 26.67 -35.43
N LEU A 149 19.38 26.55 -34.41
CA LEU A 149 19.06 25.95 -33.11
C LEU A 149 19.75 26.70 -31.98
N VAL A 150 19.26 26.53 -30.76
CA VAL A 150 19.86 27.06 -29.53
C VAL A 150 20.11 25.91 -28.57
N ARG A 151 21.27 25.89 -27.93
CA ARG A 151 21.67 24.86 -26.96
C ARG A 151 22.35 25.50 -25.76
N GLU A 152 22.47 24.77 -24.66
CA GLU A 152 23.35 25.14 -23.55
C GLU A 152 24.81 25.27 -24.03
N SER A 153 25.54 26.22 -23.46
CA SER A 153 26.94 26.39 -23.79
C SER A 153 27.80 25.34 -23.08
N ASP A 154 28.46 24.48 -23.85
CA ASP A 154 29.42 23.49 -23.32
C ASP A 154 30.65 24.15 -22.66
N THR A 155 30.89 25.43 -22.94
CA THR A 155 32.10 26.16 -22.53
C THR A 155 31.85 27.14 -21.39
N PHE A 156 30.63 27.65 -21.25
CA PHE A 156 30.29 28.69 -20.29
C PHE A 156 29.00 28.32 -19.56
N VAL A 157 29.13 27.82 -18.33
CA VAL A 157 27.99 27.42 -17.49
C VAL A 157 27.05 28.61 -17.30
N GLY A 158 25.75 28.42 -17.55
CA GLY A 158 24.72 29.47 -17.46
C GLY A 158 24.50 30.29 -18.74
N ASP A 159 25.30 30.08 -19.78
CA ASP A 159 25.13 30.73 -21.09
C ASP A 159 24.57 29.76 -22.14
N PHE A 160 24.10 30.33 -23.25
CA PHE A 160 23.57 29.57 -24.39
C PHE A 160 24.40 29.81 -25.66
N SER A 161 24.27 28.90 -26.62
CA SER A 161 24.88 29.01 -27.95
C SER A 161 23.80 28.94 -29.02
N LEU A 162 23.69 30.01 -29.81
CA LEU A 162 22.90 30.08 -31.03
C LEU A 162 23.74 29.58 -32.20
N SER A 163 23.30 28.52 -32.87
CA SER A 163 23.95 27.97 -34.05
C SER A 163 23.03 28.16 -35.26
N PHE A 164 23.54 28.69 -36.38
CA PHE A 164 22.72 28.92 -37.58
C PHE A 164 23.47 28.71 -38.90
N TRP A 165 22.73 28.32 -39.94
CA TRP A 165 23.21 28.10 -41.29
C TRP A 165 23.26 29.39 -42.10
N ARG A 166 24.39 29.64 -42.77
CA ARG A 166 24.56 30.77 -43.69
C ARG A 166 25.61 30.44 -44.75
N GLN A 167 25.29 30.68 -46.01
CA GLN A 167 26.23 30.57 -47.15
C GLN A 167 27.00 29.24 -47.16
N GLY A 168 26.31 28.14 -46.88
CA GLY A 168 26.91 26.80 -46.90
C GLY A 168 27.76 26.46 -45.67
N ARG A 169 27.74 27.27 -44.60
CA ARG A 169 28.51 27.06 -43.37
C ARG A 169 27.67 27.27 -42.12
N VAL A 170 28.06 26.59 -41.04
CA VAL A 170 27.48 26.77 -39.70
C VAL A 170 28.20 27.89 -38.97
N ASN A 171 27.44 28.79 -38.37
CA ASN A 171 27.93 29.90 -37.56
C ASN A 171 27.43 29.72 -36.13
N HIS A 172 28.22 30.16 -35.15
CA HIS A 172 27.88 30.07 -33.73
C HIS A 172 28.01 31.44 -33.08
N CYS A 173 26.99 31.84 -32.32
CA CYS A 173 27.02 33.03 -31.49
C CYS A 173 26.72 32.65 -30.04
N ARG A 174 27.54 33.16 -29.11
CA ARG A 174 27.33 32.98 -27.68
C ARG A 174 26.26 33.95 -27.21
N ILE A 175 25.17 33.43 -26.68
CA ILE A 175 24.17 34.19 -25.95
C ILE A 175 24.63 34.26 -24.51
N LYS A 176 24.98 35.45 -24.05
CA LYS A 176 25.43 35.71 -22.68
C LYS A 176 24.21 35.93 -21.78
N SER A 177 24.29 35.47 -20.55
CA SER A 177 23.38 35.84 -19.47
C SER A 177 24.08 36.77 -18.47
N ARG A 178 23.34 37.70 -17.87
CA ARG A 178 23.80 38.50 -16.72
C ARG A 178 22.66 38.75 -15.76
N GLN A 179 22.92 38.79 -14.47
CA GLN A 179 21.95 39.28 -13.49
C GLN A 179 21.95 40.81 -13.46
N ASP A 180 20.77 41.40 -13.60
CA ASP A 180 20.53 42.83 -13.42
C ASP A 180 19.32 43.01 -12.49
N ARG A 181 19.54 43.61 -11.31
CA ARG A 181 18.51 43.85 -10.27
C ARG A 181 17.68 42.62 -9.89
N GLY A 182 18.30 41.44 -9.85
CA GLY A 182 17.64 40.17 -9.48
C GLY A 182 16.89 39.49 -10.62
N GLN A 183 16.89 40.04 -11.83
CA GLN A 183 16.35 39.39 -13.03
C GLN A 183 17.49 39.02 -13.98
N VAL A 184 17.44 37.81 -14.55
CA VAL A 184 18.41 37.39 -15.58
C VAL A 184 18.08 38.08 -16.90
N LYS A 185 19.09 38.68 -17.54
CA LYS A 185 18.97 39.28 -18.88
C LYS A 185 19.86 38.55 -19.87
N TYR A 186 19.33 38.29 -21.06
CA TYR A 186 20.00 37.58 -22.15
C TYR A 186 20.38 38.53 -23.28
N TYR A 187 21.56 38.36 -23.87
CA TYR A 187 22.03 39.23 -24.95
C TYR A 187 23.09 38.57 -25.82
N LEU A 188 23.09 38.96 -27.10
CA LEU A 188 24.17 38.65 -28.06
C LEU A 188 25.16 39.81 -28.18
N ILE A 189 24.67 41.04 -27.99
CA ILE A 189 25.43 42.29 -28.04
C ILE A 189 25.03 43.11 -26.81
N ASP A 190 26.00 43.59 -26.03
CA ASP A 190 25.79 44.23 -24.72
C ASP A 190 24.81 45.42 -24.73
N ALA A 191 24.61 46.05 -25.89
CA ALA A 191 23.69 47.17 -26.10
C ALA A 191 22.20 46.79 -26.18
N VAL A 192 21.89 45.51 -26.43
CA VAL A 192 20.51 45.03 -26.58
C VAL A 192 20.31 43.81 -25.69
N THR A 193 19.51 43.96 -24.64
CA THR A 193 19.23 42.90 -23.67
C THR A 193 17.75 42.52 -23.64
N PHE A 194 17.48 41.26 -23.34
CA PHE A 194 16.14 40.67 -23.31
C PHE A 194 15.86 39.99 -21.97
N ASP A 195 14.58 39.93 -21.60
CA ASP A 195 14.13 39.42 -20.31
C ASP A 195 13.99 37.89 -20.30
N SER A 196 14.02 37.24 -21.47
CA SER A 196 14.11 35.79 -21.58
C SER A 196 14.74 35.36 -22.91
N LEU A 197 15.24 34.13 -22.96
CA LEU A 197 15.81 33.52 -24.17
C LEU A 197 14.79 33.47 -25.32
N TYR A 198 13.51 33.25 -24.99
CA TYR A 198 12.40 33.26 -25.93
C TYR A 198 12.28 34.61 -26.65
N HIS A 199 12.22 35.72 -25.90
CA HIS A 199 12.08 37.05 -26.49
C HIS A 199 13.30 37.44 -27.34
N LEU A 200 14.51 37.03 -26.92
CA LEU A 200 15.72 37.21 -27.71
C LEU A 200 15.58 36.53 -29.08
N ILE A 201 15.15 35.28 -29.12
CA ILE A 201 15.01 34.53 -30.38
C ILE A 201 13.87 35.08 -31.23
N VAL A 202 12.70 35.38 -30.65
CA VAL A 202 11.58 35.99 -31.38
C VAL A 202 11.99 37.32 -32.02
N HIS A 203 12.75 38.16 -31.30
CA HIS A 203 13.30 39.39 -31.86
C HIS A 203 14.18 39.11 -33.08
N TYR A 204 15.15 38.20 -32.98
CA TYR A 204 16.08 37.92 -34.10
C TYR A 204 15.50 37.09 -35.25
N ARG A 205 14.26 36.58 -35.09
CA ARG A 205 13.45 36.05 -36.19
C ARG A 205 12.78 37.15 -37.01
N GLN A 206 12.59 38.34 -36.45
CA GLN A 206 11.97 39.48 -37.12
C GLN A 206 13.01 40.53 -37.55
N PHE A 207 14.03 40.74 -36.73
CA PHE A 207 15.09 41.72 -36.94
C PHE A 207 16.43 41.03 -37.18
N PRO A 208 17.21 41.44 -38.20
CA PRO A 208 18.46 40.76 -38.52
C PRO A 208 19.51 40.89 -37.41
N LEU A 209 20.19 39.79 -37.08
CA LEU A 209 21.49 39.84 -36.41
C LEU A 209 22.47 40.59 -37.31
N ARG A 210 23.13 41.62 -36.77
CA ARG A 210 24.14 42.40 -37.50
C ARG A 210 25.49 42.25 -36.81
N SER A 211 26.48 41.79 -37.56
CA SER A 211 27.90 41.81 -37.21
C SER A 211 28.67 42.58 -38.28
N SER A 212 29.94 42.90 -38.04
CA SER A 212 30.81 43.54 -39.05
C SER A 212 30.85 42.77 -40.37
N ASP A 213 30.70 41.44 -40.29
CA ASP A 213 30.95 40.52 -41.41
C ASP A 213 29.66 39.91 -41.99
N PHE A 214 28.51 40.14 -41.35
CA PHE A 214 27.25 39.55 -41.80
C PHE A 214 25.99 40.25 -41.29
N THR A 215 24.89 40.01 -42.01
CA THR A 215 23.53 40.29 -41.57
C THR A 215 22.67 39.05 -41.81
N GLN A 216 22.01 38.53 -40.77
CA GLN A 216 21.23 37.29 -40.86
C GLN A 216 19.97 37.34 -40.00
N VAL A 217 18.82 36.99 -40.57
CA VAL A 217 17.56 36.78 -39.84
C VAL A 217 17.40 35.28 -39.56
N LEU A 218 16.96 34.92 -38.35
CA LEU A 218 16.65 33.54 -37.99
C LEU A 218 15.32 33.10 -38.64
N LYS A 219 15.32 31.97 -39.34
CA LYS A 219 14.18 31.46 -40.10
C LYS A 219 13.68 30.14 -39.54
N GLU A 220 13.97 29.02 -40.20
CA GLU A 220 13.42 27.72 -39.82
C GLU A 220 14.20 27.11 -38.64
N PRO A 221 13.51 26.62 -37.60
CA PRO A 221 14.17 25.92 -36.50
C PRO A 221 14.60 24.52 -36.94
N VAL A 222 15.79 24.08 -36.54
CA VAL A 222 16.22 22.68 -36.73
C VAL A 222 15.37 21.76 -35.85
N PRO A 223 14.75 20.71 -36.39
CA PRO A 223 14.04 19.72 -35.60
C PRO A 223 14.96 19.06 -34.56
N GLN A 224 14.44 18.79 -33.37
CA GLN A 224 15.21 18.15 -32.31
C GLN A 224 15.52 16.68 -32.63
N PRO A 225 16.69 16.15 -32.23
CA PRO A 225 17.04 14.75 -32.44
C PRO A 225 16.13 13.81 -31.63
N GLN A 226 15.58 12.77 -32.26
CA GLN A 226 14.85 11.71 -31.56
C GLN A 226 15.84 10.69 -30.98
N SER A 227 16.48 11.02 -29.85
CA SER A 227 17.54 10.21 -29.22
C SER A 227 17.14 8.78 -28.82
N HIS A 228 15.84 8.50 -28.78
CA HIS A 228 15.28 7.19 -28.52
C HIS A 228 15.23 6.28 -29.76
N GLU A 229 15.33 6.83 -30.97
CA GLU A 229 15.40 6.03 -32.20
C GLU A 229 16.66 5.15 -32.16
N GLY A 230 16.49 3.83 -32.34
CA GLY A 230 17.56 2.84 -32.28
C GLY A 230 17.82 2.25 -30.89
N LYS A 231 17.12 2.69 -29.83
CA LYS A 231 17.17 2.04 -28.53
C LYS A 231 16.47 0.67 -28.58
N PRO A 232 16.97 -0.35 -27.87
CA PRO A 232 16.43 -1.71 -27.93
C PRO A 232 15.00 -1.81 -27.40
N TRP A 233 14.57 -0.90 -26.53
CA TRP A 233 13.21 -0.84 -26.00
C TRP A 233 12.25 -0.02 -26.87
N TYR A 234 12.73 0.69 -27.89
CA TYR A 234 11.88 1.60 -28.69
C TYR A 234 11.39 0.95 -29.99
N HIS A 235 10.10 1.06 -30.24
CA HIS A 235 9.43 0.54 -31.43
C HIS A 235 8.64 1.63 -32.15
N LYS A 236 9.08 1.97 -33.36
CA LYS A 236 8.50 3.09 -34.13
C LYS A 236 7.07 2.82 -34.62
N GLU A 237 6.79 1.60 -35.04
CA GLU A 237 5.47 1.19 -35.54
C GLU A 237 5.08 -0.10 -34.83
N MET A 238 4.40 0.02 -33.69
CA MET A 238 3.94 -1.12 -32.92
C MET A 238 2.58 -0.83 -32.30
N SER A 239 1.62 -1.69 -32.58
CA SER A 239 0.29 -1.62 -31.99
C SER A 239 0.29 -2.08 -30.53
N ARG A 240 -0.81 -1.79 -29.83
CA ARG A 240 -1.02 -2.29 -28.47
C ARG A 240 -1.01 -3.82 -28.42
N GLY A 241 -1.68 -4.48 -29.37
CA GLY A 241 -1.78 -5.95 -29.41
C GLY A 241 -0.42 -6.62 -29.63
N GLU A 242 0.39 -6.10 -30.55
CA GLU A 242 1.75 -6.63 -30.81
C GLU A 242 2.66 -6.47 -29.58
N ALA A 243 2.57 -5.32 -28.89
CA ALA A 243 3.29 -5.10 -27.65
C ALA A 243 2.87 -6.10 -26.56
N GLU A 244 1.57 -6.38 -26.45
CA GLU A 244 1.06 -7.37 -25.51
C GLU A 244 1.58 -8.79 -25.83
N GLU A 245 1.61 -9.18 -27.11
CA GLU A 245 2.14 -10.48 -27.52
C GLU A 245 3.63 -10.65 -27.22
N LEU A 246 4.44 -9.61 -27.44
CA LEU A 246 5.88 -9.65 -27.13
C LEU A 246 6.12 -9.77 -25.62
N LEU A 247 5.41 -8.98 -24.81
CA LEU A 247 5.58 -8.98 -23.35
C LEU A 247 5.01 -10.24 -22.69
N LYS A 248 3.98 -10.89 -23.27
CA LYS A 248 3.45 -12.18 -22.78
C LYS A 248 4.49 -13.30 -22.82
N ARG A 249 5.40 -13.24 -23.80
CA ARG A 249 6.47 -14.23 -23.99
C ARG A 249 7.63 -14.07 -23.00
N ILE A 250 7.65 -12.97 -22.24
CA ILE A 250 8.64 -12.72 -21.19
C ILE A 250 7.96 -12.92 -19.83
N PRO A 251 8.23 -14.01 -19.09
CA PRO A 251 7.58 -14.32 -17.82
C PRO A 251 8.25 -13.62 -16.63
N LYS A 252 8.68 -12.36 -16.81
CA LYS A 252 9.32 -11.55 -15.75
C LYS A 252 8.64 -10.19 -15.63
N ASP A 253 8.29 -9.81 -14.41
CA ASP A 253 7.82 -8.46 -14.12
C ASP A 253 8.96 -7.45 -14.29
N GLY A 254 8.65 -6.24 -14.77
CA GLY A 254 9.63 -5.24 -15.17
C GLY A 254 10.09 -5.34 -16.62
N ALA A 255 9.63 -6.33 -17.39
CA ALA A 255 9.79 -6.36 -18.84
C ALA A 255 9.00 -5.23 -19.49
N PHE A 256 9.61 -4.45 -20.37
CA PHE A 256 9.00 -3.24 -20.93
C PHE A 256 9.45 -2.92 -22.36
N LEU A 257 8.64 -2.10 -23.04
CA LEU A 257 8.97 -1.46 -24.31
C LEU A 257 8.22 -0.13 -24.45
N VAL A 258 8.73 0.78 -25.28
CA VAL A 258 8.09 2.05 -25.62
C VAL A 258 7.74 2.05 -27.10
N ARG A 259 6.51 2.40 -27.42
CA ARG A 259 5.98 2.43 -28.78
C ARG A 259 5.38 3.78 -29.12
N HIS A 260 5.52 4.20 -30.37
CA HIS A 260 4.82 5.38 -30.88
C HIS A 260 3.31 5.08 -31.03
N SER A 261 2.46 6.09 -30.79
CA SER A 261 1.00 5.90 -30.91
C SER A 261 0.57 5.98 -32.37
N VAL A 262 -0.02 4.88 -32.86
CA VAL A 262 -0.60 4.80 -34.21
C VAL A 262 -1.74 5.81 -34.41
N GLN A 263 -2.41 6.21 -33.32
CA GLN A 263 -3.57 7.11 -33.36
C GLN A 263 -3.21 8.60 -33.21
N ASP A 264 -2.03 8.93 -32.69
CA ASP A 264 -1.68 10.31 -32.32
C ASP A 264 -0.16 10.53 -32.50
N GLN A 265 0.19 11.38 -33.46
CA GLN A 265 1.59 11.67 -33.80
C GLN A 265 2.38 12.32 -32.66
N GLN A 266 1.71 12.91 -31.67
CA GLN A 266 2.31 13.54 -30.49
C GLN A 266 2.19 12.67 -29.22
N SER A 267 1.90 11.37 -29.37
CA SER A 267 1.78 10.46 -28.24
C SER A 267 2.61 9.20 -28.42
N TYR A 268 3.17 8.75 -27.32
CA TYR A 268 3.85 7.47 -27.18
C TYR A 268 3.12 6.65 -26.11
N ALA A 269 3.46 5.37 -26.01
CA ALA A 269 3.01 4.52 -24.92
C ALA A 269 4.16 3.65 -24.41
N ILE A 270 4.36 3.61 -23.10
CA ILE A 270 5.19 2.59 -22.46
C ILE A 270 4.30 1.40 -22.12
N SER A 271 4.70 0.21 -22.53
CA SER A 271 4.01 -1.06 -22.26
C SER A 271 4.93 -1.92 -21.41
N PHE A 272 4.44 -2.46 -20.30
CA PHE A 272 5.28 -3.22 -19.37
C PHE A 272 4.50 -4.32 -18.65
N ARG A 273 5.22 -5.34 -18.17
CA ARG A 273 4.66 -6.47 -17.40
C ARG A 273 4.82 -6.23 -15.90
N ALA A 274 3.73 -6.37 -15.15
CA ALA A 274 3.70 -6.28 -13.69
C ALA A 274 2.58 -7.17 -13.12
N GLU A 275 2.85 -7.91 -12.05
CA GLU A 275 1.92 -8.82 -11.39
C GLU A 275 1.33 -9.84 -12.39
N GLY A 276 2.16 -10.32 -13.33
CA GLY A 276 1.75 -11.24 -14.39
C GLY A 276 0.82 -10.64 -15.46
N LYS A 277 0.57 -9.33 -15.43
CA LYS A 277 -0.31 -8.61 -16.37
C LYS A 277 0.47 -7.58 -17.16
N ILE A 278 -0.06 -7.20 -18.32
CA ILE A 278 0.53 -6.14 -19.14
C ILE A 278 -0.25 -4.85 -18.94
N LYS A 279 0.49 -3.78 -18.66
CA LYS A 279 -0.02 -2.43 -18.44
C LYS A 279 0.54 -1.49 -19.51
N HIS A 280 -0.23 -0.45 -19.82
CA HIS A 280 0.17 0.58 -20.78
C HIS A 280 -0.02 1.97 -20.17
N CYS A 281 1.01 2.81 -20.22
CA CYS A 281 0.90 4.22 -19.88
C CYS A 281 1.09 5.07 -21.11
N ARG A 282 0.22 6.05 -21.29
CA ARG A 282 0.38 7.05 -22.35
C ARG A 282 1.42 8.08 -21.94
N ILE A 283 2.30 8.38 -22.88
CA ILE A 283 3.27 9.47 -22.79
C ILE A 283 2.81 10.52 -23.79
N LYS A 284 2.50 11.73 -23.31
CA LYS A 284 2.13 12.88 -24.16
C LYS A 284 3.36 13.70 -24.44
N LEU A 285 3.51 14.18 -25.67
CA LEU A 285 4.52 15.17 -26.03
C LEU A 285 3.87 16.56 -25.97
N GLU A 286 4.13 17.34 -24.92
CA GLU A 286 3.67 18.73 -24.82
C GLU A 286 4.87 19.68 -25.01
N GLY A 287 4.92 20.37 -26.15
CA GLY A 287 6.09 21.15 -26.54
C GLY A 287 7.31 20.25 -26.79
N ARG A 288 8.35 20.37 -25.97
CA ARG A 288 9.55 19.49 -26.00
C ARG A 288 9.53 18.37 -24.96
N LEU A 289 8.63 18.47 -23.97
CA LEU A 289 8.67 17.58 -22.81
C LEU A 289 7.80 16.35 -23.05
N PHE A 290 8.29 15.21 -22.58
CA PHE A 290 7.55 13.97 -22.51
C PHE A 290 6.89 13.88 -21.14
N LEU A 291 5.56 13.80 -21.13
CA LEU A 291 4.75 13.74 -19.93
C LEU A 291 4.16 12.34 -19.77
N ILE A 292 4.38 11.74 -18.60
CA ILE A 292 3.70 10.52 -18.17
C ILE A 292 2.96 10.83 -16.87
N GLY A 293 1.63 10.89 -16.96
CA GLY A 293 0.84 11.59 -15.95
C GLY A 293 1.25 13.06 -15.87
N ASN A 294 1.75 13.47 -14.71
CA ASN A 294 2.25 14.81 -14.42
C ASN A 294 3.78 14.88 -14.26
N ALA A 295 4.49 13.76 -14.42
CA ALA A 295 5.95 13.75 -14.44
C ALA A 295 6.45 14.21 -15.81
N GLN A 296 7.39 15.15 -15.82
CA GLN A 296 7.95 15.78 -17.02
C GLN A 296 9.40 15.34 -17.25
N PHE A 297 9.74 15.05 -18.50
CA PHE A 297 11.06 14.59 -18.93
C PHE A 297 11.48 15.30 -20.23
N GLU A 298 12.77 15.58 -20.39
CA GLU A 298 13.31 16.22 -21.60
C GLU A 298 13.44 15.25 -22.78
N SER A 299 13.52 13.94 -22.50
CA SER A 299 13.56 12.90 -23.52
C SER A 299 12.94 11.59 -23.03
N LEU A 300 12.51 10.73 -23.97
CA LEU A 300 12.11 9.36 -23.63
C LEU A 300 13.26 8.55 -23.01
N CYS A 301 14.51 8.86 -23.34
CA CYS A 301 15.67 8.21 -22.73
C CYS A 301 15.80 8.58 -21.24
N GLU A 302 15.63 9.85 -20.88
CA GLU A 302 15.61 10.30 -19.48
C GLU A 302 14.44 9.66 -18.72
N LEU A 303 13.25 9.61 -19.34
CA LEU A 303 12.06 8.97 -18.77
C LEU A 303 12.34 7.49 -18.44
N VAL A 304 12.85 6.72 -19.40
CA VAL A 304 13.15 5.30 -19.19
C VAL A 304 14.23 5.14 -18.12
N GLN A 305 15.33 5.90 -18.20
CA GLN A 305 16.42 5.83 -17.22
C GLN A 305 15.94 6.15 -15.80
N TYR A 306 15.04 7.13 -15.64
CA TYR A 306 14.45 7.46 -14.35
C TYR A 306 13.66 6.28 -13.77
N TYR A 307 12.80 5.64 -14.57
CA TYR A 307 11.98 4.52 -14.12
C TYR A 307 12.70 3.15 -14.10
N GLU A 308 13.93 3.08 -14.60
CA GLU A 308 14.84 1.96 -14.31
C GLU A 308 15.32 2.00 -12.85
N HIS A 309 15.44 3.20 -12.27
CA HIS A 309 15.92 3.42 -10.90
C HIS A 309 14.78 3.71 -9.91
N THR A 310 13.65 4.25 -10.38
CA THR A 310 12.47 4.59 -9.58
C THR A 310 11.28 3.72 -9.99
N PRO A 311 10.45 3.22 -9.05
CA PRO A 311 9.27 2.44 -9.42
C PRO A 311 8.30 3.22 -10.33
N LEU A 312 7.85 2.60 -11.42
CA LEU A 312 6.81 3.16 -12.29
C LEU A 312 5.41 2.77 -11.80
N TYR A 313 5.24 1.54 -11.30
CA TYR A 313 3.96 1.02 -10.83
C TYR A 313 4.19 0.21 -9.55
N LYS A 314 3.57 0.62 -8.45
CA LYS A 314 3.80 0.05 -7.11
C LYS A 314 5.30 -0.04 -6.80
N LYS A 315 5.83 -1.25 -6.58
CA LYS A 315 7.26 -1.51 -6.33
C LYS A 315 8.04 -1.88 -7.61
N MET A 316 7.39 -1.94 -8.77
CA MET A 316 8.00 -2.39 -10.03
C MET A 316 8.77 -1.25 -10.72
N LYS A 317 10.04 -1.51 -11.01
CA LYS A 317 10.92 -0.69 -11.86
C LYS A 317 11.01 -1.29 -13.27
N LEU A 318 11.38 -0.49 -14.25
CA LEU A 318 11.72 -0.97 -15.58
C LEU A 318 13.04 -1.75 -15.50
N ARG A 319 13.06 -3.01 -15.94
CA ARG A 319 14.24 -3.89 -15.79
C ARG A 319 14.71 -4.46 -17.11
N GLN A 320 13.79 -4.96 -17.93
CA GLN A 320 14.16 -5.71 -19.12
C GLN A 320 13.59 -5.06 -20.40
N PRO A 321 14.43 -4.44 -21.24
CA PRO A 321 13.98 -3.89 -22.51
C PRO A 321 13.65 -5.03 -23.50
N VAL A 322 12.44 -5.01 -24.06
CA VAL A 322 11.94 -6.10 -24.93
C VAL A 322 11.96 -5.67 -26.40
N ASN A 323 12.55 -6.53 -27.24
CA ASN A 323 12.50 -6.46 -28.69
C ASN A 323 12.27 -7.83 -29.34
N HIS A 324 12.03 -7.85 -30.66
CA HIS A 324 11.81 -9.07 -31.42
C HIS A 324 12.98 -10.07 -31.32
N GLN A 325 14.22 -9.60 -31.33
CA GLN A 325 15.42 -10.46 -31.25
C GLN A 325 15.50 -11.21 -29.91
N LEU A 326 15.23 -10.52 -28.80
CA LEU A 326 15.19 -11.12 -27.47
C LEU A 326 14.13 -12.23 -27.41
N VAL A 327 12.93 -11.96 -27.93
CA VAL A 327 11.82 -12.92 -27.94
C VAL A 327 12.15 -14.15 -28.81
N GLU A 328 12.79 -13.96 -29.96
CA GLU A 328 13.26 -15.05 -30.83
C GLU A 328 14.34 -15.93 -30.16
N MET A 329 15.25 -15.33 -29.38
CA MET A 329 16.26 -16.07 -28.61
C MET A 329 15.67 -16.86 -27.44
N THR A 330 14.56 -16.39 -26.87
CA THR A 330 14.02 -16.93 -25.62
C THR A 330 13.24 -18.25 -25.84
N ASN A 331 12.79 -18.57 -27.06
CA ASN A 331 12.15 -19.87 -27.42
C ASN A 331 11.05 -20.37 -26.44
N MET A 332 10.37 -19.45 -25.73
CA MET A 332 9.34 -19.78 -24.74
C MET A 332 7.92 -19.58 -25.31
N THR A 333 7.00 -20.46 -24.91
CA THR A 333 5.59 -20.41 -25.30
C THR A 333 4.87 -19.24 -24.59
N PRO A 334 3.93 -18.54 -25.25
CA PRO A 334 3.17 -17.45 -24.63
C PRO A 334 2.43 -17.92 -23.37
N ASP A 335 2.55 -17.17 -22.28
CA ASP A 335 1.77 -17.39 -21.07
C ASP A 335 0.34 -16.85 -21.26
N ASP A 336 -0.58 -17.74 -21.65
CA ASP A 336 -1.98 -17.42 -21.95
C ASP A 336 -2.87 -17.27 -20.71
N THR A 337 -2.32 -17.37 -19.49
CA THR A 337 -3.10 -17.31 -18.25
C THR A 337 -3.74 -15.94 -17.95
N GLY A 338 -3.39 -14.89 -18.72
CA GLY A 338 -3.83 -13.51 -18.50
C GLY A 338 -5.06 -13.04 -19.30
N ILE A 339 -5.61 -13.82 -20.23
CA ILE A 339 -6.71 -13.39 -21.10
C ILE A 339 -8.05 -13.77 -20.46
N TYR A 340 -8.55 -12.97 -19.51
CA TYR A 340 -9.97 -12.65 -19.29
C TYR A 340 -10.05 -11.62 -18.15
N GLY A 341 -10.19 -10.36 -18.54
CA GLY A 341 -10.46 -9.20 -17.69
C GLY A 341 -10.97 -8.08 -18.59
N ALA A 342 -12.07 -7.45 -18.18
CA ALA A 342 -12.95 -6.54 -18.94
C ALA A 342 -12.27 -5.51 -19.87
N PRO A 343 -12.96 -5.04 -20.93
CA PRO A 343 -12.61 -3.80 -21.59
C PRO A 343 -12.94 -2.65 -20.63
N ASP A 344 -11.92 -1.95 -20.13
CA ASP A 344 -11.87 -0.49 -19.98
C ASP A 344 -10.81 -0.07 -18.95
N LEU A 345 -9.91 0.80 -19.40
CA LEU A 345 -9.29 1.88 -18.64
C LEU A 345 -8.60 2.78 -19.68
N TYR A 346 -9.43 3.54 -20.41
CA TYR A 346 -8.96 4.67 -21.19
C TYR A 346 -8.97 5.88 -20.24
N ILE A 347 -7.82 6.21 -19.63
CA ILE A 347 -7.69 7.46 -18.86
C ILE A 347 -7.21 8.54 -19.82
N ASN A 348 -8.09 9.49 -20.13
CA ASN A 348 -7.74 10.76 -20.75
C ASN A 348 -7.67 11.82 -19.63
N PRO A 349 -6.49 12.35 -19.26
CA PRO A 349 -6.35 13.23 -18.10
C PRO A 349 -6.96 14.64 -18.23
N ASN A 350 -7.49 15.04 -19.40
CA ASN A 350 -7.77 16.47 -19.68
C ASN A 350 -9.23 16.82 -20.02
N ASP A 351 -10.21 15.92 -19.87
CA ASP A 351 -11.59 16.22 -20.28
C ASP A 351 -12.47 16.69 -19.10
N PHE A 352 -12.26 17.94 -18.68
CA PHE A 352 -13.16 18.67 -17.78
C PHE A 352 -13.70 19.91 -18.48
N THR A 353 -14.72 19.75 -19.33
CA THR A 353 -15.57 20.89 -19.72
C THR A 353 -17.05 20.53 -19.65
N THR A 354 -17.82 21.36 -18.93
CA THR A 354 -19.26 21.25 -18.72
C THR A 354 -20.02 22.04 -19.78
N LYS A 355 -20.64 21.36 -20.76
CA LYS A 355 -21.74 21.93 -21.55
C LYS A 355 -22.78 20.87 -21.93
N PRO A 356 -24.09 21.19 -21.91
CA PRO A 356 -25.15 20.29 -22.36
C PRO A 356 -25.30 20.33 -23.90
N PRO A 357 -25.58 19.22 -24.60
CA PRO A 357 -25.77 19.24 -26.06
C PRO A 357 -27.24 19.46 -26.47
N ASP A 358 -27.42 20.29 -27.50
CA ASP A 358 -28.65 20.42 -28.31
C ASP A 358 -28.81 19.23 -29.29
N GLU A 359 -30.05 18.87 -29.59
CA GLU A 359 -30.46 17.78 -30.49
C GLU A 359 -30.23 18.13 -31.97
N SER A 360 -29.13 17.68 -32.61
CA SER A 360 -29.15 17.38 -34.06
C SER A 360 -27.95 16.62 -34.65
N ASP A 361 -27.15 15.85 -33.89
CA ASP A 361 -26.09 15.02 -34.47
C ASP A 361 -26.26 13.54 -34.08
N ILE A 362 -27.19 12.87 -34.77
CA ILE A 362 -27.34 11.42 -34.77
C ILE A 362 -26.46 10.88 -35.91
N TYR A 363 -25.27 10.40 -35.57
CA TYR A 363 -24.57 9.22 -36.09
C TYR A 363 -23.10 9.32 -35.63
N ASP A 364 -22.67 8.35 -34.84
CA ASP A 364 -21.31 8.15 -34.30
C ASP A 364 -21.00 8.84 -32.96
N SER A 365 -21.58 8.32 -31.86
CA SER A 365 -21.15 8.62 -30.49
C SER A 365 -21.56 7.48 -29.55
N GLY A 366 -20.59 6.66 -29.14
CA GLY A 366 -20.77 5.69 -28.06
C GLY A 366 -20.88 6.41 -26.71
N ILE A 367 -22.08 6.50 -26.17
CA ILE A 367 -22.39 7.11 -24.87
C ILE A 367 -22.32 6.04 -23.75
N TYR A 368 -21.38 6.28 -22.84
CA TYR A 368 -21.38 6.14 -21.38
C TYR A 368 -22.31 5.13 -20.68
N HIS A 369 -21.73 4.35 -19.75
CA HIS A 369 -22.40 3.85 -18.54
C HIS A 369 -21.62 4.30 -17.29
N GLN A 370 -22.35 4.46 -16.18
CA GLN A 370 -21.94 5.08 -14.92
C GLN A 370 -20.84 4.32 -14.16
N PRO A 371 -20.07 4.99 -13.29
CA PRO A 371 -19.03 4.35 -12.48
C PRO A 371 -19.67 3.59 -11.30
N ASN A 372 -20.06 2.35 -11.55
CA ASN A 372 -20.19 1.27 -10.58
C ASN A 372 -20.67 0.03 -11.34
N ASP A 373 -19.74 -0.82 -11.79
CA ASP A 373 -19.99 -2.25 -12.00
C ASP A 373 -18.65 -2.95 -12.23
N PHE A 374 -17.93 -3.22 -11.14
CA PHE A 374 -16.79 -4.14 -11.16
C PHE A 374 -17.32 -5.57 -11.31
N VAL A 375 -17.22 -6.15 -12.51
CA VAL A 375 -17.53 -7.57 -12.73
C VAL A 375 -16.46 -8.44 -12.05
N SER A 376 -16.86 -9.24 -11.06
CA SER A 376 -15.99 -10.16 -10.33
C SER A 376 -15.54 -11.35 -11.21
N LYS A 377 -14.28 -11.77 -11.08
CA LYS A 377 -13.68 -12.93 -11.80
C LYS A 377 -14.01 -14.28 -11.17
N LEU A 378 -15.28 -14.57 -10.89
CA LEU A 378 -15.68 -15.81 -10.22
C LEU A 378 -15.67 -17.03 -11.18
N ARG A 379 -15.18 -18.17 -10.68
CA ARG A 379 -15.22 -19.48 -11.36
C ARG A 379 -15.89 -20.51 -10.46
N VAL A 380 -16.55 -21.51 -11.03
CA VAL A 380 -17.27 -22.55 -10.28
C VAL A 380 -17.05 -23.92 -10.92
N LYS A 381 -17.08 -24.99 -10.12
CA LYS A 381 -16.94 -26.39 -10.54
C LYS A 381 -18.27 -27.10 -10.41
N ALA A 382 -18.72 -27.78 -11.46
CA ALA A 382 -19.96 -28.56 -11.43
C ALA A 382 -19.85 -29.79 -10.52
N LEU A 383 -20.76 -29.93 -9.57
CA LEU A 383 -20.86 -31.08 -8.65
C LEU A 383 -21.61 -32.27 -9.27
N HIS A 384 -22.47 -31.99 -10.25
CA HIS A 384 -23.34 -32.96 -10.92
C HIS A 384 -23.45 -32.64 -12.41
N ASP A 385 -23.82 -33.64 -13.22
CA ASP A 385 -24.20 -33.42 -14.61
C ASP A 385 -25.50 -32.59 -14.65
N TYR A 386 -25.55 -31.63 -15.57
CA TYR A 386 -26.74 -30.82 -15.81
C TYR A 386 -26.97 -30.68 -17.31
N SER A 387 -28.17 -31.04 -17.75
CA SER A 387 -28.61 -30.88 -19.14
C SER A 387 -29.63 -29.74 -19.21
N ALA A 388 -29.35 -28.75 -20.04
CA ALA A 388 -30.22 -27.61 -20.30
C ALA A 388 -31.61 -28.08 -20.78
N ASN A 389 -32.64 -27.68 -20.05
CA ASN A 389 -34.05 -27.88 -20.41
C ASN A 389 -34.57 -26.71 -21.26
N ARG A 390 -33.90 -25.56 -21.22
CA ARG A 390 -34.21 -24.38 -22.03
C ARG A 390 -33.02 -23.91 -22.86
N SER A 391 -33.29 -23.18 -23.95
CA SER A 391 -32.26 -22.70 -24.86
C SER A 391 -31.30 -21.68 -24.24
N ASP A 392 -31.73 -21.03 -23.16
CA ASP A 392 -30.95 -20.06 -22.38
C ASP A 392 -30.18 -20.69 -21.20
N GLU A 393 -30.23 -22.02 -21.05
CA GLU A 393 -29.53 -22.77 -20.02
C GLU A 393 -28.25 -23.44 -20.55
N LEU A 394 -27.26 -23.59 -19.66
CA LEU A 394 -25.94 -24.12 -19.94
C LEU A 394 -25.90 -25.60 -19.56
N SER A 395 -25.70 -26.50 -20.53
CA SER A 395 -25.43 -27.92 -20.23
C SER A 395 -23.96 -28.14 -19.90
N PHE A 396 -23.68 -28.91 -18.85
CA PHE A 396 -22.32 -29.28 -18.44
C PHE A 396 -22.31 -30.64 -17.73
N CYS A 397 -21.16 -31.32 -17.75
CA CYS A 397 -20.96 -32.54 -17.00
C CYS A 397 -20.40 -32.25 -15.61
N LYS A 398 -20.51 -33.19 -14.69
CA LYS A 398 -19.84 -33.19 -13.40
C LYS A 398 -18.35 -32.94 -13.58
N ASP A 399 -17.79 -32.15 -12.67
CA ASP A 399 -16.42 -31.63 -12.68
C ASP A 399 -16.10 -30.59 -13.77
N ALA A 400 -17.09 -30.17 -14.58
CA ALA A 400 -16.95 -29.06 -15.51
C ALA A 400 -16.62 -27.73 -14.81
N ILE A 401 -15.68 -26.97 -15.37
CA ILE A 401 -15.31 -25.65 -14.84
C ILE A 401 -16.03 -24.56 -15.64
N ILE A 402 -16.92 -23.85 -14.98
CA ILE A 402 -17.70 -22.76 -15.56
C ILE A 402 -17.06 -21.43 -15.14
N THR A 403 -16.86 -20.53 -16.10
CA THR A 403 -16.06 -19.30 -15.93
C THR A 403 -16.88 -18.04 -16.16
N ASN A 404 -16.36 -16.87 -15.76
CA ASN A 404 -17.05 -15.58 -15.84
C ASN A 404 -18.43 -15.63 -15.17
N VAL A 405 -18.47 -16.22 -13.97
CA VAL A 405 -19.72 -16.51 -13.28
C VAL A 405 -20.29 -15.24 -12.66
N SER A 406 -21.43 -14.80 -13.16
CA SER A 406 -22.22 -13.73 -12.58
C SER A 406 -23.22 -14.34 -11.61
N LYS A 407 -22.98 -14.12 -10.31
CA LYS A 407 -23.94 -14.50 -9.26
C LYS A 407 -25.14 -13.58 -9.36
N GLN A 408 -26.33 -14.18 -9.42
CA GLN A 408 -27.58 -13.46 -9.25
C GLN A 408 -28.34 -14.06 -8.08
N ASP A 409 -29.05 -13.20 -7.37
CA ASP A 409 -29.94 -13.63 -6.30
C ASP A 409 -31.13 -14.38 -6.91
N GLY A 410 -31.31 -15.64 -6.50
CA GLY A 410 -32.35 -16.53 -7.07
C GLY A 410 -31.91 -17.96 -7.39
N GLY A 411 -30.69 -18.37 -7.05
CA GLY A 411 -30.24 -19.76 -7.18
C GLY A 411 -29.90 -20.22 -8.60
N TRP A 412 -29.90 -19.29 -9.56
CA TRP A 412 -29.42 -19.50 -10.93
C TRP A 412 -28.33 -18.49 -11.23
N TRP A 413 -27.20 -18.97 -11.73
CA TRP A 413 -26.05 -18.16 -12.10
C TRP A 413 -25.86 -18.18 -13.60
N ARG A 414 -25.17 -17.18 -14.14
CA ARG A 414 -24.76 -17.18 -15.54
C ARG A 414 -23.27 -17.39 -15.64
N GLY A 415 -22.84 -18.10 -16.67
CA GLY A 415 -21.42 -18.30 -16.92
C GLY A 415 -21.14 -19.00 -18.23
N ASP A 416 -19.87 -19.25 -18.46
CA ASP A 416 -19.33 -19.68 -19.74
C ASP A 416 -18.79 -21.11 -19.63
N TYR A 417 -19.23 -22.01 -20.52
CA TYR A 417 -18.72 -23.39 -20.63
C TYR A 417 -18.71 -23.86 -22.08
N GLY A 418 -17.54 -24.34 -22.55
CA GLY A 418 -17.32 -24.68 -23.96
C GLY A 418 -17.40 -23.45 -24.88
N SER A 419 -18.19 -23.54 -25.95
CA SER A 419 -18.43 -22.43 -26.89
C SER A 419 -19.64 -21.55 -26.52
N LYS A 420 -20.37 -21.88 -25.44
CA LYS A 420 -21.56 -21.16 -24.99
C LYS A 420 -21.21 -20.20 -23.86
N LYS A 421 -21.61 -18.93 -24.00
CA LYS A 421 -21.28 -17.84 -23.06
C LYS A 421 -22.54 -17.27 -22.39
N GLN A 422 -22.43 -16.93 -21.12
CA GLN A 422 -23.43 -16.23 -20.29
C GLN A 422 -24.83 -16.88 -20.29
N LEU A 423 -24.87 -18.21 -20.30
CA LEU A 423 -26.10 -18.99 -20.16
C LEU A 423 -26.35 -19.39 -18.71
N TRP A 424 -27.61 -19.62 -18.37
CA TRP A 424 -28.05 -19.90 -17.00
C TRP A 424 -27.72 -21.33 -16.57
N PHE A 425 -27.33 -21.48 -15.32
CA PHE A 425 -27.24 -22.78 -14.68
C PHE A 425 -27.60 -22.72 -13.19
N PRO A 426 -28.03 -23.84 -12.59
CA PRO A 426 -28.40 -23.85 -11.19
C PRO A 426 -27.16 -23.67 -10.30
N ALA A 427 -27.18 -22.68 -9.42
CA ALA A 427 -26.10 -22.36 -8.49
C ALA A 427 -25.81 -23.52 -7.51
N ASN A 428 -26.81 -24.35 -7.20
CA ASN A 428 -26.67 -25.52 -6.32
C ASN A 428 -26.06 -26.75 -7.02
N TYR A 429 -25.87 -26.70 -8.34
CA TYR A 429 -25.20 -27.76 -9.10
C TYR A 429 -23.70 -27.51 -9.24
N VAL A 430 -23.21 -26.41 -8.67
CA VAL A 430 -21.83 -25.99 -8.75
C VAL A 430 -21.30 -25.59 -7.37
N GLU A 431 -20.00 -25.71 -7.20
CA GLU A 431 -19.24 -25.23 -6.06
C GLU A 431 -18.35 -24.09 -6.52
N GLU A 432 -18.26 -23.01 -5.77
CA GLU A 432 -17.36 -21.91 -6.11
C GLU A 432 -15.91 -22.35 -6.00
N ILE A 433 -15.16 -22.14 -7.08
CA ILE A 433 -13.72 -22.31 -7.06
C ILE A 433 -13.20 -20.97 -6.53
N ASP A 434 -12.95 -20.93 -5.23
CA ASP A 434 -12.30 -19.79 -4.62
C ASP A 434 -10.97 -19.55 -5.36
N THR A 435 -10.71 -18.31 -5.78
CA THR A 435 -9.37 -17.92 -6.29
C THR A 435 -8.45 -17.58 -5.13
N GLN A 436 -8.69 -18.18 -3.96
CA GLN A 436 -7.61 -18.74 -3.18
C GLN A 436 -6.98 -19.83 -4.06
N ALA A 437 -5.90 -19.47 -4.77
CA ALA A 437 -4.88 -20.46 -5.08
C ALA A 437 -4.73 -21.34 -3.84
N GLU A 438 -4.93 -22.66 -3.98
CA GLU A 438 -4.82 -23.63 -2.90
C GLU A 438 -3.76 -23.17 -1.91
N ASN A 439 -4.20 -22.65 -0.77
CA ASN A 439 -3.32 -22.08 0.24
C ASN A 439 -2.31 -23.16 0.64
N PRO A 440 -1.00 -23.03 0.34
CA PRO A 440 0.02 -23.80 1.03
C PRO A 440 0.30 -23.17 2.41
N ALA A 441 -0.58 -22.26 2.87
CA ALA A 441 -0.37 -21.32 3.96
C ALA A 441 -1.00 -21.74 5.30
N GLU A 442 -1.34 -23.01 5.50
CA GLU A 442 -1.39 -23.55 6.86
C GLU A 442 -0.02 -24.15 7.18
N SER A 443 0.73 -23.46 8.04
CA SER A 443 2.00 -23.87 8.66
C SER A 443 3.32 -23.61 7.89
N ASN A 444 3.50 -22.43 7.28
CA ASN A 444 4.83 -22.01 6.79
C ASN A 444 5.55 -21.03 7.74
N PRO A 445 6.89 -21.11 7.90
CA PRO A 445 7.65 -20.23 8.79
C PRO A 445 7.95 -18.84 8.19
N LEU A 446 7.77 -18.64 6.88
CA LEU A 446 8.08 -17.39 6.15
C LEU A 446 6.84 -16.52 5.83
N GLY A 447 5.63 -16.96 6.19
CA GLY A 447 4.41 -16.18 6.01
C GLY A 447 4.18 -15.75 4.55
N VAL A 448 3.85 -14.46 4.37
CA VAL A 448 3.57 -13.84 3.06
C VAL A 448 4.83 -13.65 2.20
N LEU A 449 6.04 -13.76 2.76
CA LEU A 449 7.28 -13.59 2.01
C LEU A 449 7.70 -14.87 1.26
N GLN A 450 7.04 -16.01 1.50
CA GLN A 450 7.44 -17.27 0.89
C GLN A 450 7.31 -17.21 -0.64
N GLN A 451 8.43 -17.44 -1.33
CA GLN A 451 8.48 -17.58 -2.78
C GLN A 451 8.41 -19.05 -3.21
N GLY A 452 9.00 -19.95 -2.43
CA GLY A 452 8.98 -21.39 -2.72
C GLY A 452 9.32 -22.28 -1.53
N ALA A 453 9.15 -23.58 -1.72
CA ALA A 453 9.51 -24.62 -0.75
C ALA A 453 10.05 -25.86 -1.46
N ILE A 454 11.11 -26.45 -0.91
CA ILE A 454 11.76 -27.66 -1.42
C ILE A 454 11.48 -28.79 -0.41
N ASP A 455 10.87 -29.88 -0.88
CA ASP A 455 10.76 -31.09 -0.07
C ASP A 455 12.12 -31.79 -0.04
N VAL A 456 12.74 -31.84 1.13
CA VAL A 456 14.06 -32.45 1.32
C VAL A 456 13.93 -33.93 1.73
N GLN A 457 12.72 -34.49 1.81
CA GLN A 457 12.54 -35.90 2.15
C GLN A 457 13.16 -36.82 1.08
N GLY A 458 14.20 -37.55 1.47
CA GLY A 458 14.92 -38.47 0.59
C GLY A 458 15.74 -37.78 -0.52
N CYS A 459 15.94 -36.46 -0.47
CA CYS A 459 16.70 -35.77 -1.50
C CYS A 459 18.16 -36.27 -1.56
N ILE A 460 18.72 -36.30 -2.77
CA ILE A 460 20.16 -36.53 -2.99
C ILE A 460 20.83 -35.16 -3.05
N ILE A 461 21.91 -34.98 -2.29
CA ILE A 461 22.68 -33.74 -2.26
C ILE A 461 24.03 -33.99 -2.92
N ASP A 462 24.30 -33.29 -4.02
CA ASP A 462 25.59 -33.35 -4.73
C ASP A 462 26.40 -32.09 -4.44
N VAL A 463 27.66 -32.24 -4.02
CA VAL A 463 28.60 -31.10 -3.94
C VAL A 463 29.14 -30.82 -5.33
N LEU A 464 29.02 -29.57 -5.78
CA LEU A 464 29.49 -29.12 -7.08
C LEU A 464 30.85 -28.40 -6.96
N GLN A 465 31.56 -28.28 -8.08
CA GLN A 465 32.81 -27.50 -8.11
C GLN A 465 32.53 -26.02 -7.86
N PRO A 466 33.35 -25.32 -7.05
CA PRO A 466 33.20 -23.89 -6.79
C PRO A 466 33.19 -23.09 -8.10
N ARG A 467 32.27 -22.14 -8.23
CA ARG A 467 32.24 -21.16 -9.31
C ARG A 467 32.60 -19.80 -8.73
N GLY A 468 33.80 -19.29 -9.04
CA GLY A 468 34.33 -18.07 -8.45
C GLY A 468 34.64 -18.23 -6.95
N ASN A 469 34.21 -17.28 -6.12
CA ASN A 469 34.40 -17.30 -4.66
C ASN A 469 33.26 -18.00 -3.91
N ARG A 470 32.37 -18.71 -4.60
CA ARG A 470 31.18 -19.34 -3.99
C ARG A 470 31.27 -20.85 -4.07
N PHE A 471 30.81 -21.50 -3.00
CA PHE A 471 30.72 -22.94 -2.88
C PHE A 471 29.31 -23.39 -3.26
N LEU A 472 29.17 -24.50 -4.00
CA LEU A 472 27.91 -24.90 -4.59
C LEU A 472 27.52 -26.32 -4.18
N PHE A 473 26.24 -26.51 -3.89
CA PHE A 473 25.64 -27.82 -3.74
C PHE A 473 24.29 -27.86 -4.46
N ARG A 474 23.92 -29.05 -4.91
CA ARG A 474 22.68 -29.29 -5.66
C ARG A 474 21.78 -30.22 -4.88
N ILE A 475 20.51 -29.84 -4.74
CA ILE A 475 19.47 -30.68 -4.16
C ILE A 475 18.66 -31.30 -5.31
N ALA A 476 18.71 -32.64 -5.41
CA ALA A 476 17.93 -33.42 -6.35
C ALA A 476 16.79 -34.17 -5.61
N PRO A 477 15.52 -33.73 -5.75
CA PRO A 477 14.38 -34.42 -5.15
C PRO A 477 14.06 -35.75 -5.86
N ILE A 478 13.53 -36.74 -5.13
CA ILE A 478 13.19 -38.09 -5.68
C ILE A 478 12.03 -38.05 -6.69
N LYS A 479 11.10 -37.10 -6.54
CA LYS A 479 9.90 -36.98 -7.40
C LYS A 479 10.11 -35.86 -8.42
N ASN A 480 10.34 -36.17 -9.71
CA ASN A 480 10.22 -35.39 -10.97
C ASN A 480 10.19 -33.83 -10.92
N SER A 481 10.79 -33.21 -9.92
CA SER A 481 10.82 -31.77 -9.67
C SER A 481 12.20 -31.24 -10.09
N PRO A 482 12.30 -29.97 -10.53
CA PRO A 482 13.56 -29.41 -10.99
C PRO A 482 14.64 -29.49 -9.89
N THR A 483 15.85 -29.88 -10.29
CA THR A 483 17.03 -29.82 -9.41
C THR A 483 17.40 -28.38 -9.16
N ILE A 484 17.73 -28.03 -7.92
CA ILE A 484 18.09 -26.66 -7.55
C ILE A 484 19.57 -26.62 -7.16
N GLU A 485 20.34 -25.76 -7.83
CA GLU A 485 21.72 -25.43 -7.46
C GLU A 485 21.71 -24.25 -6.49
N ILE A 486 22.38 -24.41 -5.35
CA ILE A 486 22.44 -23.43 -4.27
C ILE A 486 23.91 -23.06 -4.04
N ALA A 487 24.20 -21.76 -3.98
CA ALA A 487 25.51 -21.25 -3.64
C ALA A 487 25.56 -20.68 -2.22
N VAL A 488 26.73 -20.75 -1.60
CA VAL A 488 27.03 -20.24 -0.26
C VAL A 488 28.42 -19.60 -0.21
N ASP A 489 28.63 -18.68 0.73
CA ASP A 489 29.83 -17.85 0.82
C ASP A 489 31.03 -18.58 1.46
N SER A 490 30.79 -19.65 2.23
CA SER A 490 31.85 -20.40 2.90
C SER A 490 31.69 -21.92 2.78
N GLU A 491 32.81 -22.63 2.74
CA GLU A 491 32.82 -24.10 2.72
C GLU A 491 32.27 -24.69 4.03
N GLU A 492 32.44 -23.98 5.15
CA GLU A 492 31.94 -24.36 6.46
C GLU A 492 30.40 -24.28 6.51
N ASP A 493 29.83 -23.18 6.01
CA ASP A 493 28.38 -23.03 5.88
C ASP A 493 27.79 -24.06 4.93
N MET A 494 28.47 -24.35 3.81
CA MET A 494 28.05 -25.40 2.88
C MET A 494 27.94 -26.75 3.59
N LYS A 495 28.97 -27.15 4.35
CA LYS A 495 28.98 -28.42 5.07
C LYS A 495 27.89 -28.49 6.13
N ASP A 496 27.69 -27.42 6.91
CA ASP A 496 26.63 -27.36 7.92
C ASP A 496 25.23 -27.43 7.29
N TRP A 497 24.97 -26.69 6.20
CA TRP A 497 23.71 -26.79 5.46
C TRP A 497 23.46 -28.20 4.92
N ILE A 498 24.44 -28.82 4.27
CA ILE A 498 24.33 -30.19 3.76
C ILE A 498 24.06 -31.18 4.89
N GLU A 499 24.74 -31.06 6.02
CA GLU A 499 24.54 -31.91 7.19
C GLU A 499 23.11 -31.78 7.75
N LYS A 500 22.63 -30.54 7.98
CA LYS A 500 21.27 -30.31 8.51
C LYS A 500 20.19 -30.78 7.55
N ILE A 501 20.36 -30.58 6.25
CA ILE A 501 19.42 -31.06 5.22
C ILE A 501 19.45 -32.59 5.15
N SER A 502 20.63 -33.22 5.20
CA SER A 502 20.77 -34.68 5.18
C SER A 502 20.15 -35.35 6.41
N ILE A 503 20.31 -34.76 7.59
CA ILE A 503 19.65 -35.19 8.82
C ILE A 503 18.13 -35.03 8.66
N SER A 504 17.66 -33.89 8.16
CA SER A 504 16.23 -33.64 7.97
C SER A 504 15.60 -34.57 6.92
N SER A 505 16.35 -34.97 5.89
CA SER A 505 15.99 -35.95 4.85
C SER A 505 15.86 -37.38 5.39
N SER A 506 16.73 -37.77 6.34
CA SER A 506 16.81 -39.13 6.90
C SER A 506 15.97 -39.35 8.18
N THR A 507 15.54 -38.28 8.86
CA THR A 507 14.92 -38.35 10.21
C THR A 507 13.38 -38.29 10.20
N ALA A 508 12.72 -38.56 9.06
CA ALA A 508 11.26 -38.58 8.97
C ALA A 508 10.58 -39.85 9.55
N LEU A 509 11.34 -40.87 10.01
CA LEU A 509 10.78 -42.09 10.63
C LEU A 509 11.29 -42.44 12.03
N GLN A 510 12.01 -41.55 12.73
CA GLN A 510 12.37 -41.74 14.14
C GLN A 510 12.36 -40.42 14.93
N ARG A 511 11.17 -40.04 15.40
CA ARG A 511 11.00 -39.17 16.56
C ARG A 511 9.96 -39.74 17.50
N THR A 512 10.34 -40.79 18.19
CA THR A 512 9.80 -41.07 19.53
C THR A 512 10.96 -41.15 20.50
N THR A 513 10.80 -40.43 21.62
CA THR A 513 11.60 -40.50 22.85
C THR A 513 12.95 -39.75 22.84
N GLY A 514 12.90 -38.41 22.80
CA GLY A 514 14.07 -37.53 22.96
C GLY A 514 13.76 -36.09 23.42
N GLN A 515 12.51 -35.63 23.32
CA GLN A 515 11.97 -34.48 24.06
C GLN A 515 11.97 -34.69 25.59
N LYS A 516 12.36 -35.87 26.08
CA LYS A 516 12.48 -36.18 27.52
C LYS A 516 13.71 -35.55 28.20
N GLN A 517 14.47 -34.72 27.48
CA GLN A 517 15.41 -33.72 27.98
C GLN A 517 15.09 -32.34 27.35
N LEU A 518 13.83 -31.91 27.35
CA LEU A 518 13.56 -30.48 27.48
C LEU A 518 14.44 -30.03 28.66
N GLU A 519 15.46 -29.21 28.38
CA GLU A 519 16.33 -28.56 29.35
C GLU A 519 15.91 -28.86 30.79
N ARG A 520 16.61 -29.80 31.42
CA ARG A 520 16.50 -30.05 32.85
C ARG A 520 16.47 -28.70 33.57
N THR A 521 15.24 -28.27 33.87
CA THR A 521 14.86 -27.30 34.89
C THR A 521 15.33 -25.85 34.70
N MET A 522 14.99 -25.23 33.57
CA MET A 522 14.98 -23.77 33.28
C MET A 522 16.27 -22.93 33.46
N ARG A 523 17.35 -23.41 34.10
CA ARG A 523 18.57 -22.62 34.42
C ARG A 523 18.28 -21.19 34.92
N ILE A 524 17.15 -20.97 35.60
CA ILE A 524 16.86 -19.67 36.19
C ILE A 524 17.73 -19.57 37.44
N ALA A 525 18.74 -18.72 37.38
CA ALA A 525 19.55 -18.38 38.54
C ALA A 525 18.63 -17.85 39.65
N ARG A 526 18.79 -18.35 40.89
CA ARG A 526 17.97 -17.92 42.04
C ARG A 526 18.09 -16.40 42.21
N GLU A 527 19.30 -15.87 42.03
CA GLU A 527 19.62 -14.45 42.05
C GLU A 527 18.80 -13.64 41.04
N PHE A 528 18.46 -14.21 39.88
CA PHE A 528 17.62 -13.55 38.88
C PHE A 528 16.12 -13.73 39.17
N SER A 529 15.71 -14.92 39.64
CA SER A 529 14.35 -15.20 40.10
C SER A 529 13.92 -14.29 41.27
N ASP A 530 14.84 -13.97 42.17
CA ASP A 530 14.59 -13.14 43.34
C ASP A 530 14.27 -11.68 42.96
N LEU A 531 14.81 -11.21 41.82
CA LEU A 531 14.51 -9.89 41.27
C LEU A 531 13.10 -9.79 40.65
N ILE A 532 12.42 -10.93 40.44
CA ILE A 532 11.07 -10.95 39.88
C ILE A 532 10.06 -10.76 41.01
N VAL A 533 9.58 -9.53 41.15
CA VAL A 533 8.62 -9.13 42.19
C VAL A 533 7.19 -9.22 41.66
N TYR A 534 6.85 -8.32 40.73
CA TYR A 534 5.60 -8.31 39.95
C TYR A 534 5.81 -9.05 38.63
N CYS A 535 4.89 -8.90 37.66
CA CYS A 535 5.01 -9.43 36.30
C CYS A 535 5.55 -10.87 36.22
N ARG A 536 5.15 -11.72 37.19
CA ARG A 536 5.57 -13.13 37.26
C ARG A 536 4.89 -13.87 36.11
N ALA A 537 5.69 -14.39 35.18
CA ALA A 537 5.14 -15.03 33.99
C ALA A 537 4.61 -16.44 34.33
N VAL A 538 3.30 -16.63 34.19
CA VAL A 538 2.60 -17.91 34.43
C VAL A 538 1.73 -18.30 33.22
N PRO A 539 1.49 -19.60 32.99
CA PRO A 539 0.51 -20.05 32.02
C PRO A 539 -0.86 -19.41 32.28
N PHE A 540 -1.58 -19.08 31.23
CA PHE A 540 -2.93 -18.53 31.37
C PHE A 540 -3.92 -19.64 31.74
N ASN A 541 -4.62 -19.49 32.86
CA ASN A 541 -5.67 -20.39 33.31
C ASN A 541 -7.01 -19.64 33.42
N PRO A 542 -7.98 -19.91 32.54
CA PRO A 542 -9.28 -19.22 32.57
C PRO A 542 -10.16 -19.59 33.76
N ASP A 543 -9.94 -20.77 34.37
CA ASP A 543 -10.74 -21.25 35.50
C ASP A 543 -10.34 -20.58 36.83
N GLU A 544 -9.17 -19.94 36.88
CA GLU A 544 -8.61 -19.27 38.07
C GLU A 544 -8.69 -17.74 37.97
N ILE A 545 -9.67 -17.20 37.24
CA ILE A 545 -9.89 -15.75 37.12
C ILE A 545 -10.79 -15.24 38.26
N PRO A 546 -10.37 -14.23 39.05
CA PRO A 546 -9.10 -13.51 38.97
C PRO A 546 -8.00 -14.15 39.83
N GLY A 547 -6.80 -14.27 39.27
CA GLY A 547 -5.63 -14.81 39.95
C GLY A 547 -4.89 -13.80 40.83
N PRO A 548 -3.66 -14.14 41.27
CA PRO A 548 -2.77 -13.23 41.98
C PRO A 548 -2.39 -12.01 41.13
N TYR A 549 -2.45 -10.81 41.71
CA TYR A 549 -2.25 -9.55 40.97
C TYR A 549 -0.83 -9.37 40.42
N TYR A 550 0.17 -10.00 41.06
CA TYR A 550 1.57 -9.94 40.65
C TYR A 550 1.92 -10.94 39.54
N GLU A 551 0.98 -11.81 39.16
CA GLU A 551 1.13 -12.76 38.05
C GLU A 551 0.56 -12.21 36.75
N MET A 552 1.15 -12.63 35.65
CA MET A 552 0.74 -12.23 34.31
C MET A 552 0.94 -13.35 33.29
N SER A 553 0.19 -13.31 32.20
CA SER A 553 0.32 -14.24 31.08
C SER A 553 0.69 -13.53 29.78
N SER A 554 1.35 -14.24 28.87
CA SER A 554 1.71 -13.73 27.54
C SER A 554 0.98 -14.54 26.46
N PHE A 555 0.50 -13.86 25.42
CA PHE A 555 -0.30 -14.44 24.34
C PHE A 555 0.29 -14.05 22.99
N PRO A 556 0.55 -15.01 22.07
CA PRO A 556 0.66 -14.65 20.66
C PRO A 556 -0.70 -14.13 20.15
N GLU A 557 -0.69 -13.30 19.11
CA GLU A 557 -1.93 -12.72 18.54
C GLU A 557 -2.98 -13.81 18.21
N THR A 558 -2.56 -14.95 17.66
CA THR A 558 -3.43 -16.08 17.31
C THR A 558 -4.11 -16.73 18.52
N LYS A 559 -3.49 -16.68 19.71
CA LYS A 559 -4.10 -17.18 20.96
C LYS A 559 -5.06 -16.15 21.53
N VAL A 560 -4.78 -14.84 21.40
CA VAL A 560 -5.64 -13.78 21.94
C VAL A 560 -6.93 -13.60 21.15
N GLU A 561 -6.91 -13.80 19.83
CA GLU A 561 -8.11 -13.75 18.97
C GLU A 561 -9.23 -14.68 19.45
N LYS A 562 -8.86 -15.83 20.02
CA LYS A 562 -9.80 -16.79 20.63
C LYS A 562 -10.52 -16.25 21.87
N TRP A 563 -10.04 -15.16 22.46
CA TRP A 563 -10.62 -14.50 23.65
C TRP A 563 -11.29 -13.17 23.34
N VAL A 564 -10.86 -12.51 22.26
CA VAL A 564 -11.35 -11.21 21.80
C VAL A 564 -12.55 -11.44 20.88
N ASN A 565 -13.64 -11.93 21.48
CA ASN A 565 -14.92 -12.16 20.80
C ASN A 565 -16.08 -12.05 21.79
N LYS A 566 -17.30 -11.97 21.25
CA LYS A 566 -18.55 -11.80 22.02
C LYS A 566 -18.74 -12.80 23.16
N HIS A 567 -18.26 -14.04 23.03
CA HIS A 567 -18.49 -15.10 24.01
C HIS A 567 -17.51 -15.07 25.18
N ARG A 568 -16.24 -14.75 24.92
CA ARG A 568 -15.14 -14.87 25.91
C ARG A 568 -14.60 -13.54 26.42
N ALA A 569 -14.89 -12.44 25.75
CA ALA A 569 -14.36 -11.13 26.11
C ALA A 569 -14.70 -10.72 27.54
N LYS A 570 -15.90 -11.06 28.04
CA LYS A 570 -16.29 -10.73 29.43
C LYS A 570 -15.36 -11.38 30.47
N GLN A 571 -15.03 -12.66 30.29
CA GLN A 571 -14.09 -13.36 31.16
C GLN A 571 -12.67 -12.79 31.03
N PHE A 572 -12.26 -12.43 29.82
CA PHE A 572 -10.95 -11.84 29.57
C PHE A 572 -10.81 -10.42 30.16
N ILE A 573 -11.87 -9.61 30.11
CA ILE A 573 -11.94 -8.29 30.76
C ILE A 573 -11.85 -8.45 32.28
N ALA A 574 -12.54 -9.45 32.86
CA ALA A 574 -12.48 -9.74 34.30
C ALA A 574 -11.04 -10.06 34.76
N TYR A 575 -10.29 -10.83 33.97
CA TYR A 575 -8.87 -11.09 34.20
C TYR A 575 -8.04 -9.80 34.26
N HIS A 576 -8.23 -8.89 33.29
CA HIS A 576 -7.48 -7.63 33.23
C HIS A 576 -7.79 -6.61 34.32
N ARG A 577 -8.82 -6.84 35.15
CA ARG A 577 -9.11 -5.96 36.29
C ARG A 577 -8.09 -6.10 37.41
N LYS A 578 -7.39 -7.23 37.47
CA LYS A 578 -6.43 -7.53 38.54
C LYS A 578 -5.06 -7.93 38.00
N GLN A 579 -5.00 -8.55 36.82
CA GLN A 579 -3.76 -9.09 36.24
C GLN A 579 -3.39 -8.39 34.92
N LEU A 580 -2.11 -8.48 34.57
CA LEU A 580 -1.60 -7.96 33.31
C LEU A 580 -1.56 -9.08 32.26
N SER A 581 -1.77 -8.72 31.00
CA SER A 581 -1.36 -9.57 29.87
C SER A 581 -0.39 -8.84 28.95
N ARG A 582 0.49 -9.63 28.32
CA ARG A 582 1.29 -9.19 27.18
C ARG A 582 0.87 -9.90 25.92
N VAL A 583 0.50 -9.15 24.89
CA VAL A 583 0.24 -9.70 23.56
C VAL A 583 1.41 -9.36 22.65
N TYR A 584 1.76 -10.27 21.74
CA TYR A 584 2.85 -10.06 20.79
C TYR A 584 2.53 -10.67 19.41
N PRO A 585 3.18 -10.18 18.34
CA PRO A 585 2.92 -10.66 16.98
C PRO A 585 3.33 -12.14 16.85
N LYS A 586 2.65 -12.88 15.97
CA LYS A 586 2.97 -14.27 15.65
C LYS A 586 4.32 -14.37 14.92
N GLY A 587 5.00 -15.50 15.09
CA GLY A 587 6.34 -15.71 14.54
C GLY A 587 6.42 -15.67 13.01
N GLN A 588 5.29 -15.88 12.31
CA GLN A 588 5.22 -15.82 10.84
C GLN A 588 5.26 -14.40 10.27
N ARG A 589 5.15 -13.35 11.11
CA ARG A 589 5.33 -11.95 10.68
C ARG A 589 6.82 -11.60 10.61
N VAL A 590 7.52 -12.33 9.73
CA VAL A 590 8.96 -12.15 9.47
C VAL A 590 9.24 -10.79 8.83
N ASP A 591 8.24 -10.20 8.16
CA ASP A 591 8.22 -8.83 7.64
C ASP A 591 8.08 -7.76 8.73
N SER A 592 8.01 -8.17 10.01
CA SER A 592 7.76 -7.29 11.15
C SER A 592 6.42 -6.53 11.08
N SER A 593 5.44 -6.99 10.30
CA SER A 593 4.09 -6.41 10.31
C SER A 593 3.44 -6.48 11.70
N ASN A 594 2.47 -5.61 11.97
CA ASN A 594 1.71 -5.62 13.23
C ASN A 594 0.28 -6.16 13.09
N TYR A 595 -0.25 -6.65 14.20
CA TYR A 595 -1.69 -6.93 14.38
C TYR A 595 -2.45 -5.66 14.75
N ASP A 596 -3.78 -5.68 14.61
CA ASP A 596 -4.64 -4.57 15.08
C ASP A 596 -4.73 -4.57 16.61
N PRO A 597 -4.21 -3.53 17.30
CA PRO A 597 -4.25 -3.48 18.76
C PRO A 597 -5.63 -3.15 19.33
N VAL A 598 -6.55 -2.59 18.54
CA VAL A 598 -7.80 -1.98 19.04
C VAL A 598 -8.77 -3.00 19.66
N PRO A 599 -9.09 -4.14 19.02
CA PRO A 599 -9.96 -5.15 19.63
C PRO A 599 -9.43 -5.67 20.96
N ILE A 600 -8.11 -5.75 21.09
CA ILE A 600 -7.43 -6.27 22.26
C ILE A 600 -7.39 -5.22 23.39
N TRP A 601 -7.15 -3.93 23.05
CA TRP A 601 -7.34 -2.82 24.00
C TRP A 601 -8.77 -2.74 24.51
N ASN A 602 -9.77 -2.93 23.63
CA ASN A 602 -11.18 -2.92 24.00
C ASN A 602 -11.54 -4.03 25.01
N CYS A 603 -10.73 -5.09 25.12
CA CYS A 603 -10.84 -6.16 26.12
C CYS A 603 -9.95 -5.95 27.37
N GLY A 604 -9.29 -4.80 27.50
CA GLY A 604 -8.56 -4.40 28.71
C GLY A 604 -7.10 -4.87 28.80
N SER A 605 -6.56 -5.56 27.79
CA SER A 605 -5.14 -5.93 27.78
C SER A 605 -4.24 -4.70 27.72
N GLN A 606 -3.15 -4.72 28.48
CA GLN A 606 -2.35 -3.53 28.77
C GLN A 606 -1.02 -3.49 28.01
N MET A 607 -0.35 -4.62 27.82
CA MET A 607 0.98 -4.68 27.20
C MET A 607 0.90 -5.25 25.77
N LEU A 608 0.37 -4.47 24.84
CA LEU A 608 0.35 -4.85 23.42
C LEU A 608 1.69 -4.53 22.79
N ALA A 609 2.56 -5.53 22.69
CA ALA A 609 3.85 -5.38 22.03
C ALA A 609 3.63 -5.34 20.52
N LEU A 610 4.08 -4.25 19.90
CA LEU A 610 4.10 -4.03 18.46
C LEU A 610 5.56 -3.88 18.02
N ASN A 611 5.83 -4.16 16.75
CA ASN A 611 7.08 -3.93 16.06
C ASN A 611 7.21 -2.44 15.76
N TYR A 612 7.95 -1.71 16.60
CA TYR A 612 8.08 -0.25 16.52
C TYR A 612 8.81 0.24 15.27
N GLN A 613 9.63 -0.63 14.66
CA GLN A 613 10.35 -0.37 13.42
C GLN A 613 9.45 -0.32 12.18
N THR A 614 8.18 -0.72 12.29
CA THR A 614 7.28 -0.86 11.14
C THR A 614 6.29 0.32 11.08
N PRO A 615 6.31 1.16 10.03
CA PRO A 615 5.47 2.36 9.92
C PRO A 615 4.03 2.06 9.47
N ASP A 616 3.39 1.05 10.06
CA ASP A 616 2.04 0.62 9.70
C ASP A 616 0.94 1.34 10.50
N LYS A 617 -0.32 1.09 10.10
CA LYS A 617 -1.49 1.67 10.77
C LYS A 617 -1.54 1.33 12.26
N ALA A 618 -1.17 0.12 12.66
CA ALA A 618 -1.21 -0.30 14.06
C ALA A 618 -0.25 0.52 14.92
N MET A 619 0.98 0.76 14.43
CA MET A 619 1.93 1.65 15.10
C MET A 619 1.46 3.10 15.15
N GLN A 620 0.80 3.58 14.09
CA GLN A 620 0.24 4.94 14.05
C GLN A 620 -0.92 5.10 15.06
N LEU A 621 -1.79 4.09 15.21
CA LEU A 621 -2.82 4.04 16.25
C LEU A 621 -2.21 4.02 17.66
N ASN A 622 -1.14 3.25 17.86
CA ASN A 622 -0.40 3.19 19.13
C ASN A 622 0.17 4.55 19.52
N GLN A 623 0.91 5.20 18.61
CA GLN A 623 1.45 6.54 18.85
C GLN A 623 0.33 7.56 19.11
N GLY A 624 -0.75 7.52 18.32
CA GLY A 624 -1.93 8.37 18.51
C GLY A 624 -2.58 8.21 19.89
N ARG A 625 -2.81 6.96 20.33
CA ARG A 625 -3.37 6.67 21.67
C ARG A 625 -2.48 7.19 22.79
N PHE A 626 -1.16 6.97 22.68
CA PHE A 626 -0.20 7.40 23.70
C PHE A 626 0.20 8.87 23.62
N LEU A 627 -0.41 9.68 22.73
CA LEU A 627 -0.38 11.15 22.87
C LEU A 627 -1.05 11.60 24.18
N MET A 628 -2.00 10.81 24.68
CA MET A 628 -2.64 11.05 25.98
C MET A 628 -1.62 11.04 27.11
N ASN A 629 -1.96 11.74 28.18
CA ASN A 629 -1.14 11.77 29.39
C ASN A 629 0.33 12.15 29.12
N GLY A 630 0.54 13.11 28.21
CA GLY A 630 1.83 13.72 27.93
C GLY A 630 2.88 12.75 27.39
N ARG A 631 2.50 11.71 26.64
CA ARG A 631 3.42 10.70 26.08
C ARG A 631 4.21 9.93 27.13
N SER A 632 3.61 9.70 28.30
CA SER A 632 4.23 8.97 29.41
C SER A 632 4.32 7.44 29.18
N GLY A 633 3.65 6.91 28.16
CA GLY A 633 3.52 5.46 27.94
C GLY A 633 2.45 4.78 28.80
N TYR A 634 1.71 5.53 29.62
CA TYR A 634 0.60 5.03 30.44
C TYR A 634 -0.67 5.85 30.21
N VAL A 635 -1.76 5.18 29.82
CA VAL A 635 -3.09 5.78 29.65
C VAL A 635 -4.07 5.01 30.53
N LEU A 636 -4.75 5.72 31.42
CA LEU A 636 -5.76 5.11 32.28
C LEU A 636 -6.93 4.61 31.44
N GLN A 637 -7.32 3.35 31.61
CA GLN A 637 -8.52 2.81 30.99
C GLN A 637 -9.76 3.60 31.45
N PRO A 638 -10.66 3.98 30.54
CA PRO A 638 -11.83 4.79 30.90
C PRO A 638 -12.74 4.10 31.92
N SER A 639 -13.57 4.87 32.63
CA SER A 639 -14.47 4.34 33.65
C SER A 639 -15.45 3.32 33.10
N VAL A 640 -15.92 3.50 31.85
CA VAL A 640 -16.82 2.56 31.19
C VAL A 640 -16.20 1.16 31.13
N MET A 641 -14.94 1.05 30.71
CA MET A 641 -14.21 -0.22 30.65
C MET A 641 -13.99 -0.85 32.02
N ARG A 642 -14.10 -0.06 33.09
CA ARG A 642 -13.91 -0.47 34.48
C ARG A 642 -15.22 -0.91 35.19
N SER A 643 -16.36 -0.94 34.49
CA SER A 643 -17.62 -1.48 35.01
C SER A 643 -17.81 -2.97 34.72
N ASP A 644 -18.49 -3.71 35.59
CA ASP A 644 -18.81 -5.14 35.39
C ASP A 644 -19.85 -5.39 34.29
N LEU A 645 -20.58 -4.34 33.90
CA LEU A 645 -21.57 -4.38 32.82
C LEU A 645 -20.94 -4.18 31.43
N TYR A 646 -19.69 -3.73 31.35
CA TYR A 646 -19.07 -3.38 30.07
C TYR A 646 -18.83 -4.61 29.19
N SER A 647 -19.14 -4.47 27.91
CA SER A 647 -18.78 -5.41 26.85
C SER A 647 -18.48 -4.64 25.57
N PRO A 648 -17.33 -4.89 24.91
CA PRO A 648 -16.99 -4.22 23.66
C PRO A 648 -17.85 -4.65 22.45
N TYR A 649 -18.63 -5.73 22.59
CA TYR A 649 -19.45 -6.30 21.52
C TYR A 649 -20.96 -6.10 21.72
N GLU A 650 -21.37 -5.43 22.80
CA GLU A 650 -22.78 -5.26 23.14
C GLU A 650 -23.09 -3.79 23.47
N LYS A 651 -23.43 -3.02 22.43
CA LYS A 651 -23.72 -1.57 22.52
C LYS A 651 -24.81 -1.19 23.54
N LYS A 652 -25.75 -2.10 23.82
CA LYS A 652 -26.82 -1.92 24.82
C LYS A 652 -26.30 -1.60 26.23
N PHE A 653 -25.07 -1.97 26.57
CA PHE A 653 -24.51 -1.65 27.87
C PHE A 653 -24.03 -0.20 27.98
N LEU A 654 -23.74 0.46 26.86
CA LEU A 654 -23.32 1.87 26.87
C LEU A 654 -24.44 2.77 27.39
N SER A 655 -25.70 2.49 27.02
CA SER A 655 -26.85 3.20 27.56
C SER A 655 -27.05 2.92 29.06
N ALA A 656 -26.88 1.67 29.50
CA ALA A 656 -26.96 1.30 30.92
C ALA A 656 -25.85 1.92 31.78
N LEU A 657 -24.71 2.24 31.17
CA LEU A 657 -23.58 2.92 31.80
C LEU A 657 -23.63 4.45 31.69
N ASN A 658 -24.74 4.99 31.18
CA ASN A 658 -24.94 6.42 30.94
C ASN A 658 -23.80 7.07 30.12
N VAL A 659 -23.27 6.35 29.13
CA VAL A 659 -22.27 6.90 28.23
C VAL A 659 -22.93 7.94 27.32
N GLU A 660 -22.35 9.15 27.30
CA GLU A 660 -22.80 10.22 26.42
C GLU A 660 -22.20 10.03 25.02
N PRO A 661 -23.03 9.85 23.98
CA PRO A 661 -22.54 9.75 22.61
C PRO A 661 -22.08 11.11 22.11
N LEU A 662 -21.24 11.10 21.07
CA LEU A 662 -20.74 12.29 20.41
C LEU A 662 -21.05 12.21 18.90
N THR A 663 -21.67 13.25 18.35
CA THR A 663 -21.63 13.48 16.90
C THR A 663 -20.50 14.43 16.59
N LEU A 664 -19.56 13.97 15.77
CA LEU A 664 -18.45 14.74 15.24
C LEU A 664 -18.76 15.13 13.79
N THR A 665 -18.85 16.44 13.51
CA THR A 665 -18.96 16.95 12.13
C THR A 665 -17.65 17.61 11.73
N ILE A 666 -17.08 17.18 10.61
CA ILE A 666 -15.81 17.71 10.09
C ILE A 666 -16.05 18.26 8.69
N ASN A 667 -15.80 19.55 8.51
CA ASN A 667 -15.67 20.13 7.16
C ASN A 667 -14.19 20.11 6.78
N ILE A 668 -13.86 19.46 5.67
CA ILE A 668 -12.50 19.34 5.15
C ILE A 668 -12.32 20.47 4.15
N MET A 669 -11.47 21.46 4.48
CA MET A 669 -11.37 22.68 3.69
C MET A 669 -10.21 22.64 2.71
N GLY A 670 -9.06 22.11 3.11
CA GLY A 670 -7.87 22.11 2.27
C GLY A 670 -6.66 21.57 2.99
N ALA A 671 -5.53 21.50 2.29
CA ALA A 671 -4.24 21.16 2.84
C ALA A 671 -3.17 22.17 2.41
N ARG A 672 -1.98 22.04 2.98
CA ARG A 672 -0.78 22.74 2.53
C ARG A 672 0.43 21.80 2.54
N HIS A 673 1.37 22.03 1.64
CA HIS A 673 2.69 21.37 1.58
C HIS A 673 2.62 19.83 1.61
N LEU A 674 1.72 19.23 0.82
CA LEU A 674 1.72 17.80 0.60
C LEU A 674 2.76 17.48 -0.49
N VAL A 675 3.80 16.76 -0.11
CA VAL A 675 4.92 16.43 -1.00
C VAL A 675 4.77 14.99 -1.48
N LYS A 676 4.72 14.80 -2.80
CA LYS A 676 4.77 13.49 -3.43
C LYS A 676 6.19 12.94 -3.35
N GLN A 677 6.33 11.65 -3.05
CA GLN A 677 7.62 10.96 -3.21
C GLN A 677 7.88 10.71 -4.71
N GLY A 678 9.04 11.15 -5.21
CA GLY A 678 9.42 11.03 -6.62
C GLY A 678 8.98 12.22 -7.49
N ARG A 679 9.06 12.07 -8.82
CA ARG A 679 8.69 13.12 -9.77
C ARG A 679 7.18 13.22 -9.95
N GLY A 680 6.71 14.45 -10.13
CA GLY A 680 5.31 14.79 -10.41
C GLY A 680 4.67 15.65 -9.32
N VAL A 681 3.38 15.93 -9.48
CA VAL A 681 2.57 16.64 -8.49
C VAL A 681 1.68 15.62 -7.77
N ALA A 682 1.37 15.85 -6.49
CA ALA A 682 0.38 15.01 -5.82
C ALA A 682 -1.03 15.35 -6.35
N SER A 683 -1.85 14.32 -6.53
CA SER A 683 -3.31 14.39 -6.65
C SER A 683 -3.95 13.91 -5.34
N PRO A 684 -3.92 14.71 -4.27
CA PRO A 684 -4.24 14.24 -2.94
C PRO A 684 -5.74 14.01 -2.73
N TYR A 685 -6.08 13.06 -1.85
CA TYR A 685 -7.37 12.96 -1.19
C TYR A 685 -7.18 12.65 0.30
N VAL A 686 -8.21 12.91 1.09
CA VAL A 686 -8.21 12.71 2.54
C VAL A 686 -9.15 11.57 2.90
N GLU A 687 -8.63 10.61 3.66
CA GLU A 687 -9.41 9.60 4.37
C GLU A 687 -9.47 9.95 5.86
N ILE A 688 -10.68 9.95 6.41
CA ILE A 688 -10.92 10.11 7.85
C ILE A 688 -11.60 8.86 8.36
N GLU A 689 -11.04 8.25 9.40
CA GLU A 689 -11.62 7.09 10.04
C GLU A 689 -11.73 7.25 11.55
N ILE A 690 -12.85 6.77 12.11
CA ILE A 690 -13.03 6.54 13.53
C ILE A 690 -12.68 5.09 13.81
N VAL A 691 -11.79 4.87 14.77
CA VAL A 691 -11.29 3.55 15.16
C VAL A 691 -11.46 3.39 16.67
N GLY A 692 -12.24 2.41 17.10
CA GLY A 692 -12.54 2.21 18.52
C GLY A 692 -13.33 0.93 18.77
N MET A 693 -14.49 1.05 19.42
CA MET A 693 -15.44 -0.07 19.47
C MET A 693 -15.95 -0.38 18.05
N GLU A 694 -16.27 -1.64 17.79
CA GLU A 694 -16.75 -2.07 16.46
C GLU A 694 -17.97 -1.28 16.00
N CYS A 695 -18.90 -0.96 16.91
CA CYS A 695 -20.07 -0.13 16.64
C CYS A 695 -19.76 1.33 16.27
N ASP A 696 -18.57 1.83 16.59
CA ASP A 696 -18.15 3.21 16.31
C ASP A 696 -17.31 3.34 15.03
N ASN A 697 -16.78 2.22 14.52
CA ASN A 697 -15.88 2.21 13.37
C ASN A 697 -16.58 2.74 12.11
N GLN A 698 -16.08 3.84 11.57
CA GLN A 698 -16.63 4.54 10.41
C GLN A 698 -15.49 5.12 9.58
N LYS A 699 -15.67 5.23 8.26
CA LYS A 699 -14.70 5.82 7.33
C LYS A 699 -15.37 6.81 6.39
N TYR A 700 -14.60 7.80 5.94
CA TYR A 700 -14.99 8.75 4.92
C TYR A 700 -13.79 9.08 4.05
N LYS A 701 -13.99 9.22 2.74
CA LYS A 701 -12.95 9.58 1.76
C LYS A 701 -13.46 10.73 0.90
N THR A 702 -12.63 11.76 0.71
CA THR A 702 -12.90 12.86 -0.24
C THR A 702 -12.59 12.42 -1.67
N ALA A 703 -13.08 13.17 -2.66
CA ALA A 703 -12.55 13.06 -4.02
C ALA A 703 -11.06 13.49 -4.08
N PRO A 704 -10.26 12.91 -5.00
CA PRO A 704 -8.93 13.40 -5.33
C PRO A 704 -8.99 14.81 -5.89
N HIS A 705 -8.08 15.68 -5.43
CA HIS A 705 -7.83 16.95 -6.05
C HIS A 705 -6.67 16.80 -7.03
N VAL A 706 -6.94 16.93 -8.32
CA VAL A 706 -5.93 16.70 -9.37
C VAL A 706 -4.77 17.70 -9.26
N ASP A 707 -3.54 17.19 -9.37
CA ASP A 707 -2.29 17.91 -9.58
C ASP A 707 -2.09 19.16 -8.68
N ASN A 708 -2.44 19.03 -7.40
CA ASN A 708 -2.18 20.08 -6.42
C ASN A 708 -1.83 19.51 -5.03
N GLY A 709 -0.53 19.32 -4.78
CA GLY A 709 -0.03 19.02 -3.43
C GLY A 709 0.23 20.26 -2.56
N LEU A 710 0.45 21.43 -3.16
CA LEU A 710 0.90 22.62 -2.43
C LEU A 710 -0.21 23.25 -1.59
N ASN A 711 -1.41 23.38 -2.14
CA ASN A 711 -2.55 24.05 -1.49
C ASN A 711 -3.94 23.56 -1.98
N PRO A 712 -4.21 22.24 -2.01
CA PRO A 712 -5.51 21.72 -2.45
C PRO A 712 -6.64 22.21 -1.54
N ILE A 713 -7.82 22.39 -2.12
CA ILE A 713 -9.04 22.83 -1.43
C ILE A 713 -10.15 21.81 -1.68
N TRP A 714 -10.77 21.32 -0.61
CA TRP A 714 -11.97 20.49 -0.66
C TRP A 714 -13.18 21.29 -0.14
N SER A 715 -14.38 20.89 -0.56
CA SER A 715 -15.64 21.43 -0.02
C SER A 715 -16.50 20.30 0.56
N ASP A 716 -15.81 19.31 1.11
CA ASP A 716 -16.36 18.06 1.61
C ASP A 716 -16.67 18.17 3.11
N SER A 717 -17.68 17.43 3.54
CA SER A 717 -18.03 17.34 4.96
C SER A 717 -18.50 15.95 5.31
N CYS A 718 -18.07 15.48 6.47
CA CYS A 718 -18.46 14.17 7.01
C CYS A 718 -18.99 14.30 8.44
N VAL A 719 -19.82 13.33 8.82
CA VAL A 719 -20.47 13.26 10.13
C VAL A 719 -20.26 11.85 10.68
N PHE A 720 -19.69 11.76 11.87
CA PHE A 720 -19.48 10.50 12.59
C PHE A 720 -20.29 10.51 13.87
N ASP A 721 -21.10 9.46 14.09
CA ASP A 721 -21.77 9.23 15.36
C ASP A 721 -21.00 8.21 16.18
N ILE A 722 -20.52 8.60 17.36
CA ILE A 722 -19.62 7.82 18.20
C ILE A 722 -20.34 7.52 19.52
N LEU A 723 -20.65 6.26 19.78
CA LEU A 723 -21.37 5.82 20.98
C LEU A 723 -20.47 5.78 22.22
N CYS A 724 -19.19 5.46 22.06
CA CYS A 724 -18.21 5.43 23.16
C CYS A 724 -16.99 6.32 22.85
N PRO A 725 -17.12 7.66 22.96
CA PRO A 725 -16.04 8.58 22.62
C PRO A 725 -14.75 8.35 23.43
N GLU A 726 -14.85 7.84 24.65
CA GLU A 726 -13.69 7.57 25.52
C GLU A 726 -12.73 6.50 24.97
N LEU A 727 -13.20 5.63 24.07
CA LEU A 727 -12.40 4.56 23.44
C LEU A 727 -12.02 4.84 21.99
N ALA A 728 -12.62 5.86 21.39
CA ALA A 728 -12.43 6.17 19.98
C ALA A 728 -11.16 6.98 19.71
N LEU A 729 -10.48 6.63 18.62
CA LEU A 729 -9.44 7.38 17.95
C LEU A 729 -10.03 7.92 16.65
N ILE A 730 -9.64 9.14 16.27
CA ILE A 730 -9.83 9.67 14.92
C ILE A 730 -8.49 9.68 14.21
N ARG A 731 -8.49 9.22 12.97
CA ARG A 731 -7.31 9.18 12.11
C ARG A 731 -7.59 9.86 10.79
N PHE A 732 -6.71 10.77 10.42
CA PHE A 732 -6.64 11.42 9.13
C PHE A 732 -5.49 10.75 8.36
N ALA A 733 -5.75 10.23 7.18
CA ALA A 733 -4.73 9.77 6.24
C ALA A 733 -4.86 10.56 4.94
N VAL A 734 -3.76 11.05 4.42
CA VAL A 734 -3.70 11.76 3.15
C VAL A 734 -2.95 10.87 2.17
N MET A 735 -3.58 10.62 1.03
CA MET A 735 -3.09 9.72 0.00
C MET A 735 -2.99 10.48 -1.32
N ASP A 736 -2.05 10.11 -2.16
CA ASP A 736 -1.90 10.51 -3.56
C ASP A 736 -2.55 9.45 -4.44
N GLU A 737 -3.44 9.84 -5.34
CA GLU A 737 -3.92 8.95 -6.39
C GLU A 737 -2.96 9.04 -7.59
N ASP A 738 -2.26 7.94 -7.88
CA ASP A 738 -1.34 7.94 -9.03
C ASP A 738 -2.08 7.80 -10.38
N ILE A 739 -1.29 7.76 -11.46
CA ILE A 739 -1.79 7.64 -12.83
C ILE A 739 -2.56 6.34 -13.11
N PHE A 740 -2.46 5.35 -12.22
CA PHE A 740 -3.17 4.08 -12.30
C PHE A 740 -4.41 4.04 -11.39
N GLY A 741 -4.69 5.12 -10.65
CA GLY A 741 -5.72 5.14 -9.62
C GLY A 741 -5.30 4.43 -8.33
N ASP A 742 -4.03 4.03 -8.21
CA ASP A 742 -3.54 3.35 -7.02
C ASP A 742 -3.22 4.38 -5.92
N PRO A 743 -3.55 4.06 -4.65
CA PRO A 743 -3.38 4.98 -3.55
C PRO A 743 -1.96 4.92 -2.97
N ASN A 744 -1.27 6.05 -2.93
CA ASN A 744 0.08 6.18 -2.38
C ASN A 744 0.06 7.05 -1.12
N PHE A 745 0.74 6.63 -0.06
CA PHE A 745 0.69 7.34 1.22
C PHE A 745 1.47 8.67 1.18
N LEU A 746 0.84 9.78 1.60
CA LEU A 746 1.51 11.09 1.73
C LEU A 746 1.74 11.49 3.20
N GLY A 747 0.81 11.15 4.09
CA GLY A 747 0.93 11.50 5.50
C GLY A 747 -0.29 11.11 6.31
N GLN A 748 -0.16 11.15 7.64
CA GLN A 748 -1.26 10.85 8.56
C GLN A 748 -1.20 11.66 9.84
N ALA A 749 -2.34 11.75 10.53
CA ALA A 749 -2.41 12.21 11.91
C ALA A 749 -3.49 11.45 12.67
N THR A 750 -3.16 10.92 13.84
CA THR A 750 -4.07 10.12 14.68
C THR A 750 -4.20 10.71 16.06
N TYR A 751 -5.43 10.91 16.54
CA TYR A 751 -5.73 11.52 17.84
C TYR A 751 -6.82 10.76 18.60
N PRO A 752 -6.76 10.70 19.94
CA PRO A 752 -7.89 10.30 20.77
C PRO A 752 -9.04 11.29 20.61
N VAL A 753 -10.25 10.79 20.36
CA VAL A 753 -11.46 11.62 20.23
C VAL A 753 -11.66 12.55 21.43
N PRO A 754 -11.44 12.14 22.70
CA PRO A 754 -11.57 13.05 23.85
C PRO A 754 -10.57 14.21 23.86
N CYS A 755 -9.52 14.16 23.04
CA CYS A 755 -8.47 15.18 22.97
C CYS A 755 -8.64 16.18 21.83
N ILE A 756 -9.65 16.03 20.97
CA ILE A 756 -9.89 16.94 19.85
C ILE A 756 -10.57 18.24 20.31
N LYS A 757 -10.42 19.32 19.53
CA LYS A 757 -10.98 20.64 19.82
C LYS A 757 -11.86 21.13 18.68
N SER A 758 -12.98 21.78 19.00
CA SER A 758 -13.89 22.38 18.01
C SER A 758 -13.33 23.64 17.33
N GLY A 759 -14.01 24.10 16.28
CA GLY A 759 -13.68 25.28 15.49
C GLY A 759 -12.74 24.97 14.33
N TYR A 760 -12.15 26.02 13.74
CA TYR A 760 -11.09 25.87 12.73
C TYR A 760 -9.81 25.37 13.38
N ARG A 761 -9.28 24.25 12.86
CA ARG A 761 -8.08 23.58 13.37
C ARG A 761 -7.15 23.19 12.23
N ALA A 762 -5.86 23.38 12.46
CA ALA A 762 -4.83 22.76 11.65
C ALA A 762 -4.59 21.33 12.18
N VAL A 763 -4.60 20.36 11.27
CA VAL A 763 -4.21 18.97 11.55
C VAL A 763 -2.78 18.80 11.03
N GLN A 764 -1.81 18.83 11.93
CA GLN A 764 -0.40 18.65 11.57
C GLN A 764 -0.17 17.19 11.13
N LEU A 765 0.29 17.01 9.89
CA LEU A 765 0.55 15.68 9.34
C LEU A 765 1.92 15.17 9.78
N CYS A 766 2.01 13.85 9.85
CA CYS A 766 3.19 13.07 10.12
C CYS A 766 3.45 12.05 9.00
N ASN A 767 4.69 11.58 8.88
CA ASN A 767 5.07 10.47 8.01
C ASN A 767 4.55 9.12 8.56
N GLY A 768 4.92 8.01 7.90
CA GLY A 768 4.52 6.66 8.31
C GLY A 768 5.00 6.27 9.72
N TYR A 769 6.15 6.80 10.14
CA TYR A 769 6.75 6.61 11.46
C TYR A 769 6.16 7.53 12.55
N SER A 770 5.13 8.31 12.21
CA SER A 770 4.50 9.32 13.09
C SER A 770 5.41 10.51 13.46
N GLU A 771 6.42 10.79 12.66
CA GLU A 771 7.26 11.98 12.76
C GLU A 771 6.67 13.14 11.97
N LYS A 772 6.81 14.37 12.47
CA LYS A 772 6.14 15.54 11.88
C LYS A 772 6.71 15.83 10.50
N LEU A 773 5.82 15.99 9.52
CA LEU A 773 6.17 16.52 8.21
C LEU A 773 6.26 18.06 8.28
N GLU A 774 7.31 18.63 7.70
CA GLU A 774 7.50 20.07 7.69
C GLU A 774 6.36 20.77 6.94
N LEU A 775 5.70 21.74 7.60
CA LEU A 775 4.59 22.56 7.10
C LEU A 775 3.31 21.82 6.65
N ALA A 776 3.37 20.51 6.43
CA ALA A 776 2.29 19.70 5.90
C ALA A 776 1.11 19.62 6.89
N SER A 777 -0.03 20.17 6.51
CA SER A 777 -1.20 20.20 7.39
C SER A 777 -2.52 20.29 6.64
N LEU A 778 -3.58 19.73 7.23
CA LEU A 778 -4.96 19.97 6.79
C LEU A 778 -5.56 21.15 7.54
N LEU A 779 -6.44 21.91 6.88
CA LEU A 779 -7.35 22.84 7.54
C LEU A 779 -8.75 22.21 7.59
N VAL A 780 -9.26 22.04 8.81
CA VAL A 780 -10.60 21.48 9.05
C VAL A 780 -11.41 22.38 9.98
N TYR A 781 -12.72 22.34 9.84
CA TYR A 781 -13.64 22.86 10.85
C TYR A 781 -14.30 21.71 11.60
N VAL A 782 -14.16 21.69 12.91
CA VAL A 782 -14.67 20.60 13.77
C VAL A 782 -15.84 21.10 14.62
N GLU A 783 -16.96 20.41 14.56
CA GLU A 783 -18.12 20.63 15.42
C GLU A 783 -18.41 19.36 16.22
N MET A 784 -18.59 19.52 17.53
CA MET A 784 -18.86 18.46 18.49
C MET A 784 -20.16 18.75 19.20
N ARG A 785 -21.05 17.77 19.27
CA ARG A 785 -22.36 17.91 19.93
C ARG A 785 -22.84 16.56 20.47
N ASN A 786 -23.65 16.61 21.53
CA ASN A 786 -24.39 15.44 22.00
C ASN A 786 -25.62 15.24 21.10
N PRO A 787 -25.72 14.14 20.34
CA PRO A 787 -26.86 13.93 19.44
C PRO A 787 -28.18 13.68 20.16
N LYS A 788 -28.17 13.36 21.45
CA LYS A 788 -29.40 13.20 22.24
C LYS A 788 -30.04 14.55 22.58
N GLU A 789 -29.33 15.64 22.41
CA GLU A 789 -29.75 16.99 22.76
C GLU A 789 -30.12 17.81 21.50
N GLY A 790 -31.21 18.57 21.56
CA GLY A 790 -31.65 19.48 20.49
C GLY A 790 -32.58 18.87 19.43
N GLU A 791 -32.78 19.61 18.33
CA GLU A 791 -33.74 19.32 17.24
C GLU A 791 -33.35 18.14 16.34
N GLU A 792 -32.20 17.52 16.60
CA GLU A 792 -31.74 16.33 15.87
C GLU A 792 -31.86 15.03 16.69
N SER A 793 -32.42 15.08 17.89
CA SER A 793 -32.54 13.92 18.79
C SER A 793 -33.41 12.82 18.17
N ASP A 794 -34.53 13.20 17.57
CA ASP A 794 -35.48 12.35 16.86
C ASP A 794 -34.86 11.67 15.63
N ILE A 795 -34.16 12.42 14.77
CA ILE A 795 -33.52 11.84 13.58
C ILE A 795 -32.35 10.92 13.97
N TYR A 796 -31.59 11.27 15.01
CA TYR A 796 -30.53 10.43 15.55
C TYR A 796 -31.10 9.12 16.12
N ALA A 797 -32.17 9.17 16.90
CA ALA A 797 -32.83 7.99 17.43
C ALA A 797 -33.27 7.04 16.30
N SER A 798 -33.93 7.57 15.26
CA SER A 798 -34.30 6.76 14.09
C SER A 798 -33.11 6.13 13.37
N ILE A 799 -31.98 6.84 13.24
CA ILE A 799 -30.75 6.29 12.66
C ILE A 799 -30.20 5.14 13.51
N GLN A 800 -30.21 5.28 14.83
CA GLN A 800 -29.74 4.22 15.75
C GLN A 800 -30.65 2.99 15.70
N GLU A 801 -31.98 3.18 15.65
CA GLU A 801 -32.96 2.10 15.51
C GLU A 801 -32.77 1.32 14.21
N LEU A 802 -32.62 2.02 13.08
CA LEU A 802 -32.38 1.39 11.77
C LEU A 802 -31.03 0.67 11.71
N LYS A 803 -29.99 1.21 12.37
CA LYS A 803 -28.71 0.49 12.52
C LYS A 803 -28.88 -0.78 13.34
N GLU A 804 -29.63 -0.73 14.44
CA GLU A 804 -29.94 -1.92 15.25
C GLU A 804 -30.73 -2.98 14.49
N GLU A 805 -31.70 -2.57 13.70
CA GLU A 805 -32.47 -3.46 12.83
C GLU A 805 -31.57 -4.10 11.77
N SER A 806 -30.73 -3.30 11.10
CA SER A 806 -29.75 -3.77 10.12
C SER A 806 -28.76 -4.77 10.73
N ASP A 807 -28.22 -4.51 11.92
CA ASP A 807 -27.29 -5.41 12.60
C ASP A 807 -27.94 -6.76 12.95
N LYS A 808 -29.21 -6.73 13.40
CA LYS A 808 -29.97 -7.95 13.72
C LYS A 808 -30.24 -8.79 12.48
N LEU A 809 -30.71 -8.16 11.41
CA LEU A 809 -30.99 -8.84 10.14
C LEU A 809 -29.71 -9.43 9.54
N ALA A 810 -28.57 -8.74 9.63
CA ALA A 810 -27.28 -9.27 9.18
C ALA A 810 -26.84 -10.52 9.97
N ALA A 811 -26.97 -10.49 11.30
CA ALA A 811 -26.64 -11.65 12.14
C ALA A 811 -27.60 -12.83 11.93
N GLU A 812 -28.88 -12.55 11.69
CA GLU A 812 -29.88 -13.57 11.34
C GLU A 812 -29.58 -14.19 9.98
N LEU A 813 -29.22 -13.38 8.98
CA LEU A 813 -28.82 -13.84 7.65
C LEU A 813 -27.64 -14.80 7.72
N GLU A 814 -26.56 -14.42 8.43
CA GLU A 814 -25.40 -15.28 8.65
C GLU A 814 -25.80 -16.61 9.29
N THR A 815 -26.70 -16.57 10.27
CA THR A 815 -27.16 -17.77 10.97
C THR A 815 -28.00 -18.68 10.06
N LEU A 816 -28.84 -18.12 9.20
CA LEU A 816 -29.68 -18.86 8.25
C LEU A 816 -28.84 -19.47 7.12
N GLU A 817 -27.82 -18.75 6.66
CA GLU A 817 -26.85 -19.24 5.67
C GLU A 817 -26.06 -20.45 6.21
N ILE A 818 -25.61 -20.39 7.47
CA ILE A 818 -24.95 -21.52 8.14
C ILE A 818 -25.89 -22.73 8.28
N ARG A 819 -27.18 -22.50 8.53
CA ARG A 819 -28.19 -23.58 8.63
C ARG A 819 -28.65 -24.10 7.28
N GLY A 820 -28.31 -23.43 6.18
CA GLY A 820 -28.72 -23.80 4.81
C GLY A 820 -30.17 -23.47 4.46
N ASP A 821 -30.85 -22.59 5.20
CA ASP A 821 -32.25 -22.20 4.95
C ASP A 821 -32.33 -21.04 3.94
N ARG A 822 -32.27 -21.39 2.65
CA ARG A 822 -32.14 -20.42 1.55
C ARG A 822 -33.39 -19.56 1.35
N GLU A 823 -34.58 -20.05 1.67
CA GLU A 823 -35.83 -19.29 1.49
C GLU A 823 -35.93 -18.16 2.50
N HIS A 824 -35.71 -18.46 3.79
CA HIS A 824 -35.71 -17.43 4.83
C HIS A 824 -34.50 -16.48 4.69
N ALA A 825 -33.32 -16.99 4.30
CA ALA A 825 -32.16 -16.14 4.04
C ALA A 825 -32.44 -15.08 2.96
N ASN A 826 -33.14 -15.45 1.87
CA ASN A 826 -33.50 -14.49 0.83
C ASN A 826 -34.50 -13.42 1.30
N VAL A 827 -35.44 -13.77 2.18
CA VAL A 827 -36.39 -12.80 2.78
C VAL A 827 -35.64 -11.82 3.67
N VAL A 828 -34.81 -12.32 4.59
CA VAL A 828 -34.01 -11.50 5.51
C VAL A 828 -33.02 -10.62 4.74
N LYS A 829 -32.42 -11.12 3.65
CA LYS A 829 -31.54 -10.33 2.77
C LYS A 829 -32.27 -9.14 2.15
N LYS A 830 -33.52 -9.33 1.71
CA LYS A 830 -34.35 -8.25 1.15
C LYS A 830 -34.71 -7.22 2.22
N GLU A 831 -35.14 -7.68 3.40
CA GLU A 831 -35.44 -6.79 4.54
C GLU A 831 -34.20 -5.99 4.97
N LEU A 832 -33.02 -6.61 4.96
CA LEU A 832 -31.74 -5.95 5.24
C LEU A 832 -31.47 -4.84 4.23
N GLN A 833 -31.65 -5.11 2.93
CA GLN A 833 -31.47 -4.11 1.88
C GLN A 833 -32.43 -2.93 2.03
N GLU A 834 -33.72 -3.19 2.26
CA GLU A 834 -34.72 -2.14 2.50
C GLU A 834 -34.39 -1.30 3.74
N THR A 835 -33.89 -1.93 4.80
CA THR A 835 -33.46 -1.26 6.03
C THR A 835 -32.24 -0.37 5.77
N GLN A 836 -31.27 -0.84 4.97
CA GLN A 836 -30.10 -0.06 4.56
C GLN A 836 -30.48 1.16 3.69
N GLU A 837 -31.45 1.02 2.79
CA GLU A 837 -31.98 2.14 1.99
C GLU A 837 -32.67 3.19 2.87
N ARG A 838 -33.50 2.77 3.83
CA ARG A 838 -34.11 3.67 4.82
C ARG A 838 -33.06 4.38 5.67
N LEU A 839 -32.02 3.66 6.09
CA LEU A 839 -30.90 4.22 6.84
C LEU A 839 -30.15 5.29 6.02
N LEU A 840 -29.87 5.01 4.74
CA LEU A 840 -29.25 5.97 3.82
C LEU A 840 -30.12 7.22 3.64
N ALA A 841 -31.43 7.05 3.45
CA ALA A 841 -32.37 8.17 3.34
C ALA A 841 -32.40 9.03 4.60
N LYS A 842 -32.34 8.42 5.80
CA LYS A 842 -32.25 9.16 7.07
C LYS A 842 -30.93 9.91 7.23
N HIS A 843 -29.82 9.34 6.79
CA HIS A 843 -28.54 10.06 6.73
C HIS A 843 -28.60 11.28 5.79
N GLN A 844 -29.22 11.14 4.61
CA GLN A 844 -29.43 12.25 3.68
C GLN A 844 -30.35 13.34 4.26
N GLU A 845 -31.46 12.95 4.90
CA GLU A 845 -32.37 13.86 5.58
C GLU A 845 -31.62 14.69 6.65
N ARG A 846 -30.76 14.03 7.43
CA ARG A 846 -29.93 14.71 8.45
C ARG A 846 -28.93 15.69 7.85
N GLN A 847 -28.31 15.36 6.72
CA GLN A 847 -27.42 16.27 5.99
C GLN A 847 -28.17 17.49 5.44
N LEU A 848 -29.38 17.30 4.91
CA LEU A 848 -30.23 18.37 4.40
C LEU A 848 -30.67 19.35 5.51
N ARG A 849 -31.07 18.85 6.69
CA ARG A 849 -31.42 19.70 7.84
C ARG A 849 -30.27 20.64 8.22
N LYS A 850 -29.03 20.15 8.22
CA LYS A 850 -27.83 20.97 8.48
C LYS A 850 -27.57 22.03 7.42
N CYS A 851 -27.77 21.69 6.14
CA CYS A 851 -27.59 22.64 5.05
C CYS A 851 -28.65 23.76 5.09
N GLY A 852 -29.87 23.43 5.51
CA GLY A 852 -30.97 24.39 5.76
C GLY A 852 -30.68 25.37 6.89
N SER A 853 -30.15 24.91 8.02
CA SER A 853 -29.79 25.79 9.15
C SER A 853 -28.67 26.78 8.81
N ARG A 854 -27.69 26.39 7.96
CA ARG A 854 -26.65 27.32 7.46
C ARG A 854 -27.21 28.43 6.56
N HIS A 855 -28.31 28.18 5.84
CA HIS A 855 -28.95 29.21 5.00
C HIS A 855 -29.72 30.23 5.84
N GLN A 856 -30.39 29.84 6.92
CA GLN A 856 -31.04 30.78 7.84
C GLN A 856 -30.04 31.72 8.53
N VAL A 857 -28.86 31.24 8.92
CA VAL A 857 -27.81 32.11 9.53
C VAL A 857 -27.23 33.12 8.52
N LYS A 858 -27.14 32.77 7.23
CA LYS A 858 -26.76 33.74 6.17
C LYS A 858 -27.83 34.82 5.95
N TYR A 859 -29.11 34.48 6.01
CA TYR A 859 -30.20 35.45 5.85
C TYR A 859 -30.37 36.40 7.05
N ILE A 860 -30.01 35.98 8.27
CA ILE A 860 -30.07 36.83 9.46
C ILE A 860 -28.92 37.87 9.49
N ARG A 861 -27.77 37.58 8.84
CA ARG A 861 -26.66 38.57 8.74
C ARG A 861 -26.83 39.61 7.63
N GLN A 862 -27.70 39.38 6.63
CA GLN A 862 -27.98 40.35 5.57
C GLN A 862 -29.15 41.30 5.86
N SER A 863 -29.85 41.14 6.99
CA SER A 863 -30.96 42.01 7.40
C SER A 863 -30.57 43.07 8.44
N ASN A 864 -29.29 43.13 8.85
CA ASN A 864 -28.73 44.15 9.76
C ASN A 864 -27.46 44.79 9.16
N ALA A 865 -27.51 45.19 7.88
CA ALA A 865 -26.54 46.09 7.25
C ALA A 865 -27.26 47.07 6.34
#